data_AF-W9HRK6-F1
#
_entry.id   AF-W9HRK6-F1
#
_cell.length_a   1.000
_cell.length_b   1.000
_cell.length_c   1.000
_cell.angle_alpha   90.00
_cell.angle_beta   90.00
_cell.angle_gamma   90.00
#
_symmetry.space_group_name_H-M   'P 1'
#
loop_
_entity.id
_entity.type
_entity.pdbx_description
1 polymer ?
#
loop_
_entity_poly.entity_id
_entity_poly.type
_entity_poly.pdbx_seq_one_letter_code
_entity_poly.pdbx_strand_id
1 'polypeptide(L)'
;MEDFTGMLTPSDSPSAFPFYPVTPPLSSVPSETDLTLKFSADVTPDDIPVVAVVGVGYVGTHLVSSFSSRYQVIGFDVSERRIQDLRQEFKGNENVTFSRARNDLVAATHFLISVPTLLRPNKSIDSSYLCDALKMVGQVARRGSTIVIESSVAVGMTRELVGPIAKRLALFAGMSPERVDPGRTEPPVKSIPKIISGLDDILPGSLDAINRIYSTIFDNVVTVSKPEVAEMMKLYENCQRMVCIAYANEMADACIPHGIDPYEVCSAASTKPFGYMPYAPGVGVGGHCIPVNPYYLLSNNPPSLPNASLTRPGSKGIDLIAPIPRLPVSISNNTSVGSRSDSGHSSTPSVDNEITPVPQPSVESDNAAEFKSDGADQAKPKVETVAEDDVGNAVLLKRGKRKVTTQKYILTAGLIAVNFMFIFASWYWPRYYYIYLPFISFPLVLNCIMIASIAVFTLIHWVSPEKQIKPESPENMVYVIPCYNETLEECTRSLDSLVNQTGLENHKKGIMVICDGRVRGPGMTKTTGDYLNEDIFLHQTQRKKILGAYTAWDGQQMDIEISKGFYKGLPFYCIVKDQNQGKRDSLIVIRSFLYKFNTRAQNPESIFSRELLDSMTSWLENEVKMDNVDHLIGMDADTVFEDKCVTELLKESYYPNTVGVCGYVAVDFKDGNWNLWSIYQSAEYTIAQGLRRLHQSIATKKVSCLPGCCQLLKICDETCGDLVLIDLFGYFPKHMDGMLKRIRATASEDRNHICQLLVTFPHAQTRQALHARAYTDVPHSWNVFLSQRRRWTLGATSNDLLLFCAWNTQWWERIVAFSNVLTWSLNVFVIASIGCMIVALMSQPWWLIMCFAGVMIIPLLYYVIMATWLPRDLVERAQFLLGLAVFVFLGPFLNIAVMLYAVVNMDNFGWGKTRKVITDDSEEEKSSQKKVVVSDSSSTEPKVKTATAV
;
A
#
# COMPACT_ATOMS: atom_id res chain seq x y z
N MET A 1 35.59 -56.67 -6.84
CA MET A 1 35.29 -55.22 -6.94
C MET A 1 34.57 -54.84 -5.66
N GLU A 2 35.23 -54.87 -4.50
CA GLU A 2 36.50 -54.18 -4.11
C GLU A 2 36.26 -52.66 -3.96
N ASP A 3 36.61 -52.00 -2.85
CA ASP A 3 37.23 -52.53 -1.63
C ASP A 3 36.96 -51.66 -0.38
N PHE A 4 37.66 -51.93 0.73
CA PHE A 4 37.73 -51.17 1.99
C PHE A 4 36.60 -51.37 3.01
N THR A 5 36.57 -52.57 3.61
CA THR A 5 36.27 -52.71 5.04
C THR A 5 37.58 -52.64 5.84
N GLY A 6 37.68 -51.73 6.83
CA GLY A 6 38.97 -51.47 7.51
C GLY A 6 38.86 -50.84 8.90
N MET A 7 38.63 -51.69 9.92
CA MET A 7 38.89 -51.51 11.36
C MET A 7 38.52 -50.16 12.04
N LEU A 8 37.52 -50.22 12.92
CA LEU A 8 37.40 -49.36 14.10
C LEU A 8 37.89 -50.10 15.35
N THR A 9 38.72 -49.46 16.17
CA THR A 9 38.86 -49.76 17.60
C THR A 9 38.86 -48.43 18.39
N PRO A 10 38.33 -48.37 19.63
CA PRO A 10 38.06 -47.09 20.30
C PRO A 10 39.03 -46.77 21.45
N SER A 11 39.52 -45.52 21.51
CA SER A 11 40.09 -44.92 22.73
C SER A 11 40.05 -43.38 22.69
N ASP A 12 39.46 -42.81 23.73
CA ASP A 12 39.73 -41.51 24.36
C ASP A 12 39.43 -40.17 23.67
N SER A 13 38.40 -39.49 24.23
CA SER A 13 38.15 -38.04 24.30
C SER A 13 37.69 -37.26 23.05
N PRO A 14 36.38 -36.90 22.96
CA PRO A 14 35.87 -35.90 22.03
C PRO A 14 35.76 -34.51 22.70
N SER A 15 36.84 -33.71 22.70
CA SER A 15 36.86 -32.37 23.32
C SER A 15 37.41 -31.25 22.42
N ALA A 16 37.04 -31.25 21.13
CA ALA A 16 37.20 -30.10 20.24
C ALA A 16 36.09 -30.03 19.18
N PHE A 17 35.47 -28.86 18.99
CA PHE A 17 34.63 -28.59 17.82
C PHE A 17 35.54 -28.19 16.64
N PRO A 18 35.56 -28.92 15.50
CA PRO A 18 36.61 -28.80 14.48
C PRO A 18 36.46 -27.60 13.52
N PHE A 19 35.54 -26.66 13.78
CA PHE A 19 35.13 -25.60 12.84
C PHE A 19 35.71 -24.20 13.12
N TYR A 20 36.64 -24.07 14.06
CA TYR A 20 37.30 -22.79 14.34
C TYR A 20 38.70 -22.76 13.73
N PRO A 21 38.99 -21.88 12.74
CA PRO A 21 40.37 -21.61 12.34
C PRO A 21 41.08 -20.93 13.51
N VAL A 22 42.09 -21.60 14.07
CA VAL A 22 42.86 -21.08 15.21
C VAL A 22 43.60 -19.82 14.77
N THR A 23 43.08 -18.67 15.16
CA THR A 23 43.82 -17.40 15.08
C THR A 23 44.96 -17.50 16.08
N PRO A 24 46.24 -17.40 15.66
CA PRO A 24 47.34 -17.47 16.59
C PRO A 24 47.27 -16.26 17.54
N PRO A 25 47.54 -16.43 18.85
CA PRO A 25 47.77 -15.30 19.73
C PRO A 25 49.00 -14.51 19.25
N LEU A 26 49.18 -13.26 19.69
CA LEU A 26 50.39 -12.50 19.40
C LEU A 26 51.64 -13.26 19.89
N SER A 27 52.38 -13.82 18.95
CA SER A 27 53.53 -14.67 19.22
C SER A 27 54.71 -13.84 19.74
N SER A 28 55.12 -14.12 20.98
CA SER A 28 56.24 -13.52 21.72
C SER A 28 56.24 -11.99 21.85
N VAL A 29 56.11 -11.53 23.10
CA VAL A 29 56.33 -10.14 23.52
C VAL A 29 57.79 -9.73 23.24
N PRO A 30 58.06 -8.69 22.43
CA PRO A 30 59.33 -7.95 22.49
C PRO A 30 59.41 -7.18 23.80
N SER A 31 60.59 -7.06 24.40
CA SER A 31 60.82 -6.36 25.66
C SER A 31 60.38 -4.88 25.62
N GLU A 32 60.03 -4.32 26.78
CA GLU A 32 59.55 -2.92 26.95
C GLU A 32 60.57 -1.82 26.57
N THR A 33 61.71 -2.18 25.99
CA THR A 33 62.82 -1.29 25.61
C THR A 33 63.00 -1.23 24.10
N ASP A 34 62.09 -0.51 23.43
CA ASP A 34 62.42 0.52 22.43
C ASP A 34 61.16 0.95 21.65
N LEU A 35 60.90 2.27 21.63
CA LEU A 35 60.35 3.05 20.51
C LEU A 35 60.08 4.48 20.98
N THR A 36 61.11 5.32 20.99
CA THR A 36 60.98 6.79 21.05
C THR A 36 60.46 7.32 19.71
N LEU A 37 59.23 6.95 19.36
CA LEU A 37 58.51 7.49 18.21
C LEU A 37 58.39 9.00 18.39
N LYS A 38 59.10 9.75 17.54
CA LYS A 38 58.87 11.18 17.36
C LYS A 38 57.45 11.35 16.84
N PHE A 39 56.52 11.75 17.70
CA PHE A 39 55.15 11.99 17.29
C PHE A 39 55.12 13.04 16.17
N SER A 40 54.55 12.65 15.04
CA SER A 40 54.13 13.58 14.00
C SER A 40 53.01 14.49 14.55
N ALA A 41 52.71 15.57 13.85
CA ALA A 41 51.70 16.54 14.25
C ALA A 41 50.34 15.89 14.59
N ASP A 42 49.62 16.52 15.53
CA ASP A 42 48.23 16.23 15.86
C ASP A 42 47.39 16.17 14.57
N VAL A 43 46.44 15.23 14.50
CA VAL A 43 45.49 15.11 13.39
C VAL A 43 44.45 16.22 13.50
N THR A 44 44.25 16.92 12.39
CA THR A 44 43.32 18.06 12.26
C THR A 44 42.11 17.69 11.40
N PRO A 45 41.00 18.46 11.47
CA PRO A 45 39.89 18.30 10.54
C PRO A 45 40.27 18.51 9.07
N ASP A 46 41.29 19.29 8.76
CA ASP A 46 41.70 19.59 7.38
C ASP A 46 42.60 18.49 6.75
N ASP A 47 43.11 17.56 7.56
CA ASP A 47 43.87 16.41 7.06
C ASP A 47 43.02 15.48 6.18
N ILE A 48 43.66 14.89 5.17
CA ILE A 48 43.08 13.86 4.30
C ILE A 48 43.01 12.54 5.08
N PRO A 49 41.83 11.91 5.24
CA PRO A 49 41.72 10.69 6.04
C PRO A 49 42.48 9.50 5.44
N VAL A 50 43.41 8.96 6.23
CA VAL A 50 44.03 7.64 6.06
C VAL A 50 43.38 6.68 7.05
N VAL A 51 42.83 5.56 6.56
CA VAL A 51 41.98 4.63 7.32
C VAL A 51 42.72 3.32 7.56
N ALA A 52 43.05 3.00 8.81
CA ALA A 52 43.54 1.69 9.20
C ALA A 52 42.37 0.76 9.55
N VAL A 53 42.35 -0.44 8.98
CA VAL A 53 41.42 -1.52 9.37
C VAL A 53 42.21 -2.59 10.12
N VAL A 54 41.96 -2.73 11.41
CA VAL A 54 42.70 -3.61 12.32
C VAL A 54 41.94 -4.92 12.49
N GLY A 55 42.47 -6.00 11.94
CA GLY A 55 41.84 -7.33 11.84
C GLY A 55 41.07 -7.47 10.54
N VAL A 56 41.75 -7.90 9.46
CA VAL A 56 41.17 -8.06 8.11
C VAL A 56 40.66 -9.49 7.87
N GLY A 57 39.88 -9.97 8.85
CA GLY A 57 38.98 -11.11 8.67
C GLY A 57 37.79 -10.77 7.76
N TYR A 58 36.68 -11.49 7.89
CA TYR A 58 35.49 -11.30 7.06
C TYR A 58 34.98 -9.85 7.06
N VAL A 59 34.72 -9.29 8.25
CA VAL A 59 34.28 -7.89 8.43
C VAL A 59 35.31 -6.91 7.88
N GLY A 60 36.57 -7.02 8.33
CA GLY A 60 37.62 -6.08 7.94
C GLY A 60 37.92 -6.07 6.44
N THR A 61 37.70 -7.17 5.72
CA THR A 61 37.87 -7.21 4.25
C THR A 61 36.77 -6.43 3.54
N HIS A 62 35.52 -6.50 4.02
CA HIS A 62 34.44 -5.66 3.53
C HIS A 62 34.67 -4.17 3.84
N LEU A 63 35.23 -3.85 5.01
CA LEU A 63 35.64 -2.47 5.35
C LEU A 63 36.77 -1.97 4.42
N VAL A 64 37.83 -2.76 4.22
CA VAL A 64 38.94 -2.38 3.31
C VAL A 64 38.43 -2.12 1.89
N SER A 65 37.61 -3.03 1.36
CA SER A 65 36.99 -2.87 0.04
C SER A 65 36.18 -1.57 -0.05
N SER A 66 35.29 -1.35 0.92
CA SER A 66 34.39 -0.19 0.93
C SER A 66 35.15 1.14 1.04
N PHE A 67 36.06 1.29 2.02
CA PHE A 67 36.78 2.55 2.25
C PHE A 67 37.85 2.84 1.19
N SER A 68 38.42 1.83 0.54
CA SER A 68 39.42 2.02 -0.54
C SER A 68 38.87 2.73 -1.79
N SER A 69 37.55 2.82 -1.92
CA SER A 69 36.88 3.58 -2.99
C SER A 69 37.07 5.10 -2.87
N ARG A 70 37.47 5.62 -1.70
CA ARG A 70 37.64 7.06 -1.42
C ARG A 70 38.93 7.42 -0.69
N TYR A 71 39.47 6.52 0.11
CA TYR A 71 40.56 6.80 1.05
C TYR A 71 41.74 5.85 0.87
N GLN A 72 42.92 6.28 1.32
CA GLN A 72 44.06 5.40 1.49
C GLN A 72 43.82 4.49 2.69
N VAL A 73 43.87 3.17 2.47
CA VAL A 73 43.53 2.15 3.46
C VAL A 73 44.73 1.29 3.83
N ILE A 74 44.97 1.15 5.13
CA ILE A 74 45.97 0.25 5.69
C ILE A 74 45.26 -0.96 6.31
N GLY A 75 45.27 -2.10 5.61
CA GLY A 75 44.72 -3.35 6.12
C GLY A 75 45.74 -4.07 7.01
N PHE A 76 45.48 -4.17 8.32
CA PHE A 76 46.39 -4.77 9.28
C PHE A 76 45.90 -6.12 9.78
N ASP A 77 46.78 -7.13 9.80
CA ASP A 77 46.51 -8.42 10.45
C ASP A 77 47.77 -9.00 11.12
N VAL A 78 47.57 -9.87 12.10
CA VAL A 78 48.66 -10.67 12.70
C VAL A 78 49.02 -11.87 11.82
N SER A 79 48.11 -12.35 10.98
CA SER A 79 48.30 -13.50 10.10
C SER A 79 49.02 -13.14 8.79
N GLU A 80 50.25 -13.65 8.61
CA GLU A 80 51.00 -13.51 7.34
C GLU A 80 50.19 -14.06 6.17
N ARG A 81 49.59 -15.24 6.35
CA ARG A 81 48.80 -15.89 5.31
C ARG A 81 47.63 -15.00 4.87
N ARG A 82 46.86 -14.43 5.82
CA ARG A 82 45.72 -13.57 5.49
C ARG A 82 46.16 -12.33 4.71
N ILE A 83 47.31 -11.75 5.08
CA ILE A 83 47.92 -10.61 4.39
C ILE A 83 48.41 -10.99 2.98
N GLN A 84 48.97 -12.18 2.78
CA GLN A 84 49.37 -12.67 1.46
C GLN A 84 48.16 -12.96 0.56
N ASP A 85 47.13 -13.64 1.09
CA ASP A 85 45.87 -13.92 0.39
C ASP A 85 45.24 -12.60 -0.10
N LEU A 86 45.09 -11.61 0.81
CA LEU A 86 44.48 -10.31 0.50
C LEU A 86 45.32 -9.44 -0.46
N ARG A 87 46.66 -9.53 -0.41
CA ARG A 87 47.54 -8.86 -1.40
C ARG A 87 47.36 -9.40 -2.83
N GLN A 88 46.86 -10.62 -3.00
CA GLN A 88 46.46 -11.13 -4.33
C GLN A 88 45.00 -10.75 -4.65
N GLU A 89 44.09 -10.82 -3.68
CA GLU A 89 42.67 -10.46 -3.83
C GLU A 89 42.47 -8.99 -4.27
N PHE A 90 43.24 -8.06 -3.72
CA PHE A 90 43.19 -6.62 -4.01
C PHE A 90 44.29 -6.15 -4.99
N LYS A 91 44.90 -7.07 -5.73
CA LYS A 91 46.03 -6.77 -6.63
C LYS A 91 45.63 -5.79 -7.74
N GLY A 92 46.17 -4.57 -7.66
CA GLY A 92 45.86 -3.47 -8.59
C GLY A 92 45.02 -2.33 -7.97
N ASN A 93 44.60 -2.45 -6.70
CA ASN A 93 44.00 -1.35 -5.96
C ASN A 93 45.11 -0.50 -5.29
N GLU A 94 45.50 0.60 -5.92
CA GLU A 94 46.56 1.50 -5.44
C GLU A 94 46.22 2.22 -4.12
N ASN A 95 44.95 2.20 -3.68
CA ASN A 95 44.50 2.77 -2.42
C ASN A 95 44.62 1.79 -1.22
N VAL A 96 45.14 0.58 -1.40
CA VAL A 96 45.20 -0.45 -0.35
C VAL A 96 46.62 -0.95 -0.11
N THR A 97 47.12 -0.76 1.11
CA THR A 97 48.34 -1.38 1.61
C THR A 97 48.03 -2.36 2.73
N PHE A 98 48.40 -3.63 2.56
CA PHE A 98 48.28 -4.65 3.62
C PHE A 98 49.59 -4.80 4.39
N SER A 99 49.56 -4.72 5.72
CA SER A 99 50.74 -4.84 6.58
C SER A 99 50.53 -5.62 7.88
N ARG A 100 51.65 -5.89 8.55
CA ARG A 100 51.81 -6.57 9.84
C ARG A 100 52.71 -5.78 10.80
N ALA A 101 53.38 -4.74 10.31
CA ALA A 101 54.28 -3.90 11.09
C ALA A 101 53.48 -2.81 11.80
N ARG A 102 53.62 -2.70 13.13
CA ARG A 102 52.92 -1.68 13.93
C ARG A 102 53.25 -0.26 13.47
N ASN A 103 54.47 0.00 13.02
CA ASN A 103 54.94 1.33 12.65
C ASN A 103 54.19 1.92 11.44
N ASP A 104 53.70 1.08 10.53
CA ASP A 104 52.99 1.53 9.32
C ASP A 104 51.66 2.21 9.69
N LEU A 105 51.06 1.84 10.83
CA LEU A 105 49.83 2.43 11.37
C LEU A 105 50.01 3.87 11.89
N VAL A 106 51.24 4.37 12.06
CA VAL A 106 51.51 5.75 12.52
C VAL A 106 51.02 6.80 11.50
N ALA A 107 50.96 6.42 10.22
CA ALA A 107 50.42 7.26 9.15
C ALA A 107 48.88 7.40 9.18
N ALA A 108 48.18 6.51 9.90
CA ALA A 108 46.73 6.53 9.95
C ALA A 108 46.17 7.74 10.72
N THR A 109 44.88 7.97 10.52
CA THR A 109 44.07 9.03 11.16
C THR A 109 42.75 8.48 11.71
N HIS A 110 42.23 7.40 11.11
CA HIS A 110 41.02 6.71 11.53
C HIS A 110 41.34 5.22 11.67
N PHE A 111 40.91 4.60 12.77
CA PHE A 111 41.21 3.21 13.11
C PHE A 111 39.91 2.43 13.30
N LEU A 112 39.59 1.53 12.35
CA LEU A 112 38.40 0.68 12.39
C LEU A 112 38.80 -0.68 12.95
N ILE A 113 38.20 -1.10 14.06
CA ILE A 113 38.64 -2.26 14.85
C ILE A 113 37.69 -3.43 14.65
N SER A 114 38.10 -4.41 13.83
CA SER A 114 37.30 -5.56 13.38
C SER A 114 37.93 -6.91 13.73
N VAL A 115 38.63 -6.98 14.87
CA VAL A 115 39.24 -8.21 15.43
C VAL A 115 38.19 -9.15 16.05
N PRO A 116 38.47 -10.47 16.13
CA PRO A 116 37.52 -11.43 16.71
C PRO A 116 37.32 -11.22 18.21
N THR A 117 36.06 -11.23 18.63
CA THR A 117 35.63 -11.46 20.01
C THR A 117 35.04 -12.87 20.09
N LEU A 118 35.55 -13.69 21.01
CA LEU A 118 35.20 -15.11 21.09
C LEU A 118 34.42 -15.42 22.37
N LEU A 119 33.84 -16.61 22.47
CA LEU A 119 33.38 -17.16 23.74
C LEU A 119 34.41 -18.16 24.27
N ARG A 120 34.76 -18.04 25.54
CA ARG A 120 35.53 -19.05 26.26
C ARG A 120 34.64 -20.29 26.53
N PRO A 121 35.21 -21.47 26.88
CA PRO A 121 34.42 -22.66 27.18
C PRO A 121 33.38 -22.48 28.30
N ASN A 122 33.59 -21.54 29.24
CA ASN A 122 32.64 -21.17 30.28
C ASN A 122 31.56 -20.14 29.82
N LYS A 123 31.44 -19.90 28.51
CA LYS A 123 30.51 -18.93 27.88
C LYS A 123 30.76 -17.45 28.24
N SER A 124 31.87 -17.10 28.89
CA SER A 124 32.30 -15.70 29.04
C SER A 124 32.89 -15.15 27.74
N ILE A 125 32.72 -13.85 27.49
CA ILE A 125 33.32 -13.15 26.34
C ILE A 125 34.83 -13.07 26.52
N ASP A 126 35.58 -13.44 25.48
CA ASP A 126 37.01 -13.18 25.38
C ASP A 126 37.28 -11.86 24.65
N SER A 127 37.70 -10.86 25.42
CA SER A 127 38.08 -9.52 24.98
C SER A 127 39.56 -9.38 24.60
N SER A 128 40.36 -10.44 24.75
CA SER A 128 41.82 -10.46 24.60
C SER A 128 42.31 -9.72 23.33
N TYR A 129 41.87 -10.16 22.16
CA TYR A 129 42.23 -9.59 20.86
C TYR A 129 41.81 -8.11 20.72
N LEU A 130 40.66 -7.73 21.27
CA LEU A 130 40.15 -6.35 21.23
C LEU A 130 40.99 -5.43 22.13
N CYS A 131 41.32 -5.89 23.33
CA CYS A 131 42.23 -5.20 24.25
C CYS A 131 43.63 -5.04 23.64
N ASP A 132 44.15 -6.06 22.96
CA ASP A 132 45.49 -6.01 22.35
C ASP A 132 45.51 -5.13 21.08
N ALA A 133 44.44 -5.10 20.29
CA ALA A 133 44.26 -4.12 19.21
C ALA A 133 44.22 -2.68 19.75
N LEU A 134 43.49 -2.42 20.83
CA LEU A 134 43.42 -1.09 21.45
C LEU A 134 44.75 -0.67 22.10
N LYS A 135 45.51 -1.59 22.72
CA LYS A 135 46.88 -1.33 23.19
C LYS A 135 47.81 -0.95 22.03
N MET A 136 47.73 -1.68 20.92
CA MET A 136 48.53 -1.47 19.72
C MET A 136 48.23 -0.10 19.08
N VAL A 137 46.96 0.21 18.85
CA VAL A 137 46.52 1.53 18.34
C VAL A 137 46.92 2.65 19.30
N GLY A 138 46.84 2.42 20.62
CA GLY A 138 47.27 3.38 21.64
C GLY A 138 48.76 3.72 21.71
N GLN A 139 49.60 3.07 20.90
CA GLN A 139 51.03 3.39 20.77
C GLN A 139 51.36 4.14 19.46
N VAL A 140 50.41 4.24 18.53
CA VAL A 140 50.60 4.82 17.19
C VAL A 140 49.59 5.91 16.83
N ALA A 141 48.42 5.91 17.47
CA ALA A 141 47.39 6.93 17.28
C ALA A 141 47.86 8.28 17.79
N ARG A 142 47.78 9.29 16.92
CA ARG A 142 48.08 10.69 17.23
C ARG A 142 46.83 11.37 17.80
N ARG A 143 46.99 12.40 18.62
CA ARG A 143 45.88 13.23 19.11
C ARG A 143 45.00 13.72 17.94
N GLY A 144 43.69 13.76 18.13
CA GLY A 144 42.72 14.06 17.07
C GLY A 144 42.40 12.91 16.11
N SER A 145 43.06 11.74 16.22
CA SER A 145 42.67 10.54 15.46
C SER A 145 41.32 10.00 15.93
N THR A 146 40.65 9.21 15.07
CA THR A 146 39.34 8.59 15.35
C THR A 146 39.49 7.07 15.55
N ILE A 147 38.85 6.47 16.56
CA ILE A 147 38.76 5.02 16.77
C ILE A 147 37.29 4.56 16.69
N VAL A 148 37.00 3.55 15.88
CA VAL A 148 35.64 2.98 15.76
C VAL A 148 35.69 1.48 15.97
N ILE A 149 34.88 0.97 16.89
CA ILE A 149 34.68 -0.47 17.06
C ILE A 149 33.68 -0.99 16.02
N GLU A 150 34.08 -2.05 15.31
CA GLU A 150 33.28 -2.79 14.32
C GLU A 150 33.04 -4.25 14.78
N SER A 151 33.93 -4.78 15.63
CA SER A 151 33.75 -6.03 16.39
C SER A 151 32.44 -6.03 17.19
N SER A 152 31.74 -7.18 17.26
CA SER A 152 30.56 -7.32 18.13
C SER A 152 30.98 -7.38 19.61
N VAL A 153 30.35 -6.57 20.46
CA VAL A 153 30.71 -6.45 21.89
C VAL A 153 29.48 -6.46 22.79
N ALA A 154 29.67 -6.60 24.11
CA ALA A 154 28.59 -6.43 25.08
C ALA A 154 28.20 -4.94 25.23
N VAL A 155 27.01 -4.68 25.75
CA VAL A 155 26.52 -3.30 25.93
C VAL A 155 27.36 -2.57 26.98
N GLY A 156 27.88 -1.39 26.64
CA GLY A 156 28.80 -0.58 27.45
C GLY A 156 30.28 -0.91 27.26
N MET A 157 30.62 -2.00 26.55
CA MET A 157 31.98 -2.50 26.44
C MET A 157 32.88 -1.60 25.57
N THR A 158 32.34 -0.91 24.57
CA THR A 158 33.06 0.14 23.83
C THR A 158 33.44 1.30 24.76
N ARG A 159 32.54 1.72 25.65
CA ARG A 159 32.82 2.78 26.63
C ARG A 159 33.88 2.36 27.63
N GLU A 160 33.79 1.13 28.15
CA GLU A 160 34.75 0.58 29.11
C GLU A 160 36.17 0.47 28.52
N LEU A 161 36.30 -0.06 27.30
CA LEU A 161 37.62 -0.35 26.70
C LEU A 161 38.21 0.84 25.92
N VAL A 162 37.38 1.61 25.20
CA VAL A 162 37.84 2.71 24.34
C VAL A 162 37.79 4.07 25.04
N GLY A 163 36.84 4.28 25.95
CA GLY A 163 36.69 5.55 26.68
C GLY A 163 37.95 6.01 27.43
N PRO A 164 38.65 5.15 28.20
CA PRO A 164 39.86 5.54 28.93
C PRO A 164 41.03 5.95 28.01
N ILE A 165 41.19 5.27 26.86
CA ILE A 165 42.26 5.55 25.90
C ILE A 165 41.93 6.79 25.06
N ALA A 166 40.68 6.94 24.63
CA ALA A 166 40.18 8.14 23.94
C ALA A 166 40.38 9.40 24.79
N LYS A 167 39.99 9.35 26.07
CA LYS A 167 40.18 10.46 27.02
C LYS A 167 41.66 10.79 27.26
N ARG A 168 42.51 9.78 27.41
CA ARG A 168 43.95 9.96 27.70
C ARG A 168 44.73 10.57 26.53
N LEU A 169 44.39 10.18 25.30
CA LEU A 169 45.11 10.59 24.08
C LEU A 169 44.38 11.68 23.29
N ALA A 170 43.21 12.15 23.77
CA ALA A 170 42.31 13.08 23.08
C ALA A 170 42.01 12.61 21.65
N LEU A 171 41.42 11.42 21.54
CA LEU A 171 40.97 10.78 20.31
C LEU A 171 39.45 10.81 20.23
N PHE A 172 38.92 11.02 19.03
CA PHE A 172 37.51 10.78 18.77
C PHE A 172 37.24 9.28 18.82
N ALA A 173 36.11 8.85 19.38
CA ALA A 173 35.87 7.42 19.61
C ALA A 173 34.39 7.03 19.51
N GLY A 174 34.11 5.78 19.12
CA GLY A 174 32.75 5.30 18.99
C GLY A 174 32.59 3.86 18.47
N MET A 175 31.38 3.55 18.02
CA MET A 175 30.96 2.20 17.61
C MET A 175 30.14 2.28 16.31
N SER A 176 30.44 1.37 15.37
CA SER A 176 29.63 1.10 14.18
C SER A 176 29.53 -0.42 13.96
N PRO A 177 28.42 -1.09 14.33
CA PRO A 177 28.32 -2.53 14.20
C PRO A 177 28.20 -2.97 12.74
N GLU A 178 28.85 -4.08 12.40
CA GLU A 178 28.65 -4.72 11.10
C GLU A 178 27.30 -5.46 11.03
N ARG A 179 26.61 -5.40 9.88
CA ARG A 179 25.24 -5.89 9.66
C ARG A 179 25.07 -6.80 8.42
N VAL A 180 26.09 -6.96 7.58
CA VAL A 180 26.10 -7.89 6.43
C VAL A 180 25.87 -9.35 6.87
N ASP A 181 25.03 -10.06 6.13
CA ASP A 181 24.83 -11.51 6.23
C ASP A 181 25.88 -12.24 5.35
N PRO A 182 26.66 -13.21 5.89
CA PRO A 182 27.67 -13.92 5.10
C PRO A 182 27.12 -14.60 3.84
N GLY A 183 27.75 -14.32 2.69
CA GLY A 183 27.37 -14.85 1.39
C GLY A 183 26.22 -14.11 0.67
N ARG A 184 25.64 -13.09 1.29
CA ARG A 184 24.56 -12.28 0.69
C ARG A 184 25.11 -11.23 -0.28
N THR A 185 24.51 -11.15 -1.47
CA THR A 185 24.93 -10.23 -2.55
C THR A 185 24.03 -9.00 -2.72
N GLU A 186 22.74 -9.09 -2.36
CA GLU A 186 21.78 -7.97 -2.41
C GLU A 186 21.00 -7.85 -1.08
N PRO A 187 20.79 -6.63 -0.52
CA PRO A 187 21.30 -5.33 -0.99
C PRO A 187 22.84 -5.22 -0.91
N PRO A 188 23.50 -4.52 -1.85
CA PRO A 188 24.95 -4.36 -1.83
C PRO A 188 25.41 -3.57 -0.60
N VAL A 189 26.57 -3.94 -0.05
CA VAL A 189 27.06 -3.50 1.28
C VAL A 189 26.86 -2.00 1.57
N LYS A 190 27.23 -1.12 0.63
CA LYS A 190 27.09 0.34 0.79
C LYS A 190 25.66 0.84 1.02
N SER A 191 24.66 0.08 0.58
CA SER A 191 23.24 0.43 0.69
C SER A 191 22.55 -0.16 1.93
N ILE A 192 23.25 -1.00 2.70
CA ILE A 192 22.79 -1.43 4.03
C ILE A 192 22.97 -0.23 4.98
N PRO A 193 21.92 0.27 5.64
CA PRO A 193 22.06 1.44 6.51
C PRO A 193 23.07 1.20 7.64
N LYS A 194 24.17 1.94 7.63
CA LYS A 194 25.29 1.77 8.56
C LYS A 194 24.99 2.59 9.82
N ILE A 195 24.90 1.91 10.96
CA ILE A 195 24.61 2.54 12.25
C ILE A 195 25.91 3.08 12.81
N ILE A 196 25.96 4.34 13.24
CA ILE A 196 27.14 4.95 13.88
C ILE A 196 26.79 5.64 15.20
N SER A 197 27.77 5.75 16.09
CA SER A 197 27.63 6.38 17.39
C SER A 197 28.97 6.88 17.90
N GLY A 198 28.99 8.04 18.58
CA GLY A 198 30.19 8.62 19.19
C GLY A 198 30.16 8.59 20.72
N LEU A 199 31.35 8.66 21.33
CA LEU A 199 31.58 8.88 22.76
C LEU A 199 31.69 10.39 23.05
N ASP A 200 30.69 11.16 22.61
CA ASP A 200 30.69 12.62 22.70
C ASP A 200 30.65 13.17 24.13
N ASP A 201 30.24 12.35 25.11
CA ASP A 201 30.36 12.65 26.54
C ASP A 201 31.81 12.51 27.07
N ILE A 202 32.70 11.87 26.30
CA ILE A 202 34.13 11.72 26.61
C ILE A 202 34.97 12.72 25.79
N LEU A 203 34.65 12.89 24.50
CA LEU A 203 35.21 13.93 23.64
C LEU A 203 34.16 14.40 22.61
N PRO A 204 33.57 15.60 22.77
CA PRO A 204 32.57 16.13 21.84
C PRO A 204 33.08 16.27 20.41
N GLY A 205 32.23 15.96 19.43
CA GLY A 205 32.59 15.88 18.01
C GLY A 205 33.03 14.48 17.57
N SER A 206 32.94 13.48 18.45
CA SER A 206 33.25 12.09 18.13
C SER A 206 32.28 11.51 17.11
N LEU A 207 30.97 11.79 17.23
CA LEU A 207 29.99 11.37 16.24
C LEU A 207 30.26 11.99 14.87
N ASP A 208 30.62 13.28 14.81
CA ASP A 208 30.89 14.01 13.58
C ASP A 208 32.17 13.52 12.88
N ALA A 209 33.24 13.28 13.65
CA ALA A 209 34.49 12.72 13.14
C ALA A 209 34.29 11.32 12.52
N ILE A 210 33.42 10.50 13.11
CA ILE A 210 33.02 9.21 12.53
C ILE A 210 32.16 9.42 11.29
N ASN A 211 31.09 10.21 11.40
CA ASN A 211 30.14 10.46 10.31
C ASN A 211 30.84 10.98 9.04
N ARG A 212 31.85 11.84 9.19
CA ARG A 212 32.66 12.41 8.10
C ARG A 212 33.20 11.36 7.13
N ILE A 213 33.68 10.21 7.62
CA ILE A 213 34.20 9.16 6.73
C ILE A 213 33.10 8.19 6.29
N TYR A 214 32.20 7.77 7.17
CA TYR A 214 31.17 6.77 6.84
C TYR A 214 30.13 7.28 5.84
N SER A 215 29.72 8.55 5.92
CA SER A 215 28.72 9.17 5.01
C SER A 215 29.19 9.33 3.56
N THR A 216 30.49 9.14 3.28
CA THR A 216 31.05 9.13 1.91
C THR A 216 31.11 7.74 1.27
N ILE A 217 30.89 6.69 2.07
CA ILE A 217 31.04 5.27 1.70
C ILE A 217 29.69 4.56 1.66
N PHE A 218 28.80 4.86 2.60
CA PHE A 218 27.47 4.24 2.72
C PHE A 218 26.38 5.20 2.25
N ASP A 219 25.44 4.69 1.45
CA ASP A 219 24.33 5.47 0.87
C ASP A 219 23.33 5.97 1.93
N ASN A 220 23.32 5.35 3.12
CA ASN A 220 22.52 5.74 4.27
C ASN A 220 23.30 5.47 5.56
N VAL A 221 23.49 6.51 6.37
CA VAL A 221 24.13 6.45 7.69
C VAL A 221 23.15 6.92 8.74
N VAL A 222 22.91 6.09 9.76
CA VAL A 222 21.97 6.38 10.84
C VAL A 222 22.75 6.58 12.14
N THR A 223 22.68 7.80 12.68
CA THR A 223 23.31 8.16 13.95
C THR A 223 22.46 7.70 15.13
N VAL A 224 23.10 7.18 16.19
CA VAL A 224 22.45 6.91 17.48
C VAL A 224 23.24 7.56 18.63
N SER A 225 22.53 7.92 19.69
CA SER A 225 22.99 8.89 20.70
C SER A 225 24.16 8.47 21.58
N LYS A 226 24.54 7.18 21.58
CA LYS A 226 25.69 6.63 22.31
C LYS A 226 25.99 5.17 21.89
N PRO A 227 27.21 4.64 22.09
CA PRO A 227 27.57 3.28 21.68
C PRO A 227 26.66 2.19 22.22
N GLU A 228 26.15 2.33 23.44
CA GLU A 228 25.25 1.35 24.07
C GLU A 228 24.01 1.05 23.22
N VAL A 229 23.52 2.02 22.43
CA VAL A 229 22.38 1.82 21.53
C VAL A 229 22.78 1.01 20.30
N ALA A 230 23.96 1.26 19.73
CA ALA A 230 24.49 0.54 18.58
C ALA A 230 24.88 -0.90 18.94
N GLU A 231 25.50 -1.10 20.11
CA GLU A 231 25.82 -2.41 20.69
C GLU A 231 24.54 -3.21 20.96
N MET A 232 23.59 -2.64 21.71
CA MET A 232 22.31 -3.30 22.02
C MET A 232 21.54 -3.68 20.75
N MET A 233 21.49 -2.80 19.75
CA MET A 233 20.84 -3.08 18.46
C MET A 233 21.43 -4.31 17.76
N LYS A 234 22.77 -4.44 17.72
CA LYS A 234 23.43 -5.59 17.08
C LYS A 234 23.20 -6.91 17.84
N LEU A 235 23.04 -6.84 19.15
CA LEU A 235 22.68 -8.01 19.96
C LEU A 235 21.20 -8.36 19.77
N TYR A 236 20.30 -7.36 19.80
CA TYR A 236 18.86 -7.50 19.60
C TYR A 236 18.52 -8.18 18.27
N GLU A 237 19.08 -7.70 17.15
CA GLU A 237 18.87 -8.31 15.82
C GLU A 237 19.19 -9.81 15.82
N ASN A 238 20.36 -10.20 16.35
CA ASN A 238 20.80 -11.60 16.32
C ASN A 238 20.02 -12.48 17.32
N CYS A 239 19.62 -11.93 18.47
CA CYS A 239 18.78 -12.65 19.42
C CYS A 239 17.37 -12.89 18.86
N GLN A 240 16.77 -11.90 18.19
CA GLN A 240 15.48 -12.07 17.50
C GLN A 240 15.56 -13.17 16.44
N ARG A 241 16.59 -13.15 15.58
CA ARG A 241 16.83 -14.21 14.58
C ARG A 241 16.93 -15.60 15.25
N MET A 242 17.68 -15.72 16.36
CA MET A 242 17.82 -17.00 17.07
C MET A 242 16.47 -17.51 17.61
N VAL A 243 15.68 -16.65 18.27
CA VAL A 243 14.39 -17.02 18.85
C VAL A 243 13.39 -17.43 17.76
N CYS A 244 13.33 -16.71 16.64
CA CYS A 244 12.41 -17.06 15.55
C CYS A 244 12.82 -18.34 14.80
N ILE A 245 14.12 -18.61 14.61
CA ILE A 245 14.62 -19.90 14.07
C ILE A 245 14.28 -21.04 15.03
N ALA A 246 14.49 -20.85 16.34
CA ALA A 246 14.16 -21.86 17.35
C ALA A 246 12.65 -22.17 17.36
N TYR A 247 11.81 -21.13 17.34
CA TYR A 247 10.35 -21.27 17.27
C TYR A 247 9.90 -22.02 16.00
N ALA A 248 10.44 -21.69 14.82
CA ALA A 248 10.12 -22.40 13.59
C ALA A 248 10.44 -23.90 13.67
N ASN A 249 11.58 -24.27 14.28
CA ASN A 249 11.97 -25.66 14.47
C ASN A 249 11.13 -26.38 15.54
N GLU A 250 10.75 -25.71 16.63
CA GLU A 250 9.84 -26.27 17.63
C GLU A 250 8.41 -26.48 17.08
N MET A 251 7.94 -25.59 16.19
CA MET A 251 6.69 -25.81 15.46
C MET A 251 6.82 -26.98 14.46
N ALA A 252 8.00 -27.17 13.86
CA ALA A 252 8.24 -28.32 12.98
C ALA A 252 8.22 -29.66 13.73
N ASP A 253 8.89 -29.75 14.88
CA ASP A 253 8.81 -30.91 15.78
C ASP A 253 7.33 -31.16 16.20
N ALA A 254 6.54 -30.10 16.42
CA ALA A 254 5.12 -30.20 16.77
C ALA A 254 4.21 -30.66 15.62
N CYS A 255 4.61 -30.50 14.34
CA CYS A 255 3.84 -31.01 13.20
C CYS A 255 3.97 -32.53 13.01
N ILE A 256 5.10 -33.13 13.41
CA ILE A 256 5.42 -34.56 13.17
C ILE A 256 4.33 -35.51 13.71
N PRO A 257 3.82 -35.38 14.97
CA PRO A 257 2.80 -36.30 15.49
C PRO A 257 1.43 -36.19 14.79
N HIS A 258 1.21 -35.14 14.01
CA HIS A 258 -0.02 -34.88 13.28
C HIS A 258 0.07 -35.23 11.78
N GLY A 259 1.26 -35.57 11.27
CA GLY A 259 1.47 -35.84 9.84
C GLY A 259 1.33 -34.60 8.95
N ILE A 260 1.57 -33.41 9.50
CA ILE A 260 1.48 -32.12 8.80
C ILE A 260 2.86 -31.72 8.26
N ASP A 261 2.94 -31.12 7.07
CA ASP A 261 4.18 -30.55 6.56
C ASP A 261 4.47 -29.19 7.24
N PRO A 262 5.58 -29.04 7.99
CA PRO A 262 5.91 -27.78 8.65
C PRO A 262 6.39 -26.68 7.68
N TYR A 263 6.81 -27.03 6.46
CA TYR A 263 7.08 -26.04 5.41
C TYR A 263 5.78 -25.50 4.82
N GLU A 264 4.75 -26.34 4.68
CA GLU A 264 3.39 -25.89 4.32
C GLU A 264 2.84 -24.94 5.41
N VAL A 265 2.94 -25.31 6.69
CA VAL A 265 2.53 -24.45 7.82
C VAL A 265 3.31 -23.14 7.84
N CYS A 266 4.63 -23.16 7.66
CA CYS A 266 5.42 -21.93 7.58
C CYS A 266 5.03 -21.06 6.37
N SER A 267 4.72 -21.68 5.24
CA SER A 267 4.29 -20.98 4.02
C SER A 267 2.91 -20.34 4.20
N ALA A 268 1.94 -21.08 4.74
CA ALA A 268 0.61 -20.58 5.08
C ALA A 268 0.70 -19.43 6.10
N ALA A 269 1.45 -19.60 7.19
CA ALA A 269 1.69 -18.56 8.17
C ALA A 269 2.42 -17.34 7.56
N SER A 270 3.31 -17.53 6.58
CA SER A 270 4.00 -16.42 5.89
C SER A 270 3.07 -15.50 5.10
N THR A 271 1.85 -15.95 4.76
CA THR A 271 0.81 -15.08 4.16
C THR A 271 0.29 -14.00 5.13
N LYS A 272 0.65 -14.09 6.42
CA LYS A 272 0.40 -13.06 7.44
C LYS A 272 1.35 -11.85 7.26
N PRO A 273 0.85 -10.69 6.80
CA PRO A 273 1.70 -9.55 6.42
C PRO A 273 2.01 -8.59 7.57
N PHE A 274 1.59 -8.92 8.81
CA PHE A 274 1.98 -8.18 10.02
C PHE A 274 2.05 -9.10 11.24
N GLY A 275 3.02 -8.85 12.13
CA GLY A 275 3.16 -9.57 13.41
C GLY A 275 3.68 -11.00 13.33
N TYR A 276 3.79 -11.58 12.13
CA TYR A 276 4.60 -12.76 11.85
C TYR A 276 5.80 -12.34 11.00
N MET A 277 6.95 -12.94 11.27
CA MET A 277 8.17 -12.81 10.46
C MET A 277 8.53 -14.24 10.04
N PRO A 278 8.48 -14.59 8.75
CA PRO A 278 8.67 -15.97 8.33
C PRO A 278 10.13 -16.41 8.51
N TYR A 279 10.32 -17.51 9.24
CA TYR A 279 11.55 -18.28 9.29
C TYR A 279 11.20 -19.71 8.94
N ALA A 280 11.74 -20.21 7.83
CA ALA A 280 11.54 -21.60 7.43
C ALA A 280 12.18 -22.54 8.47
N PRO A 281 11.53 -23.68 8.78
CA PRO A 281 12.15 -24.70 9.61
C PRO A 281 13.38 -25.32 8.92
N GLY A 282 14.26 -25.93 9.71
CA GLY A 282 15.48 -26.55 9.20
C GLY A 282 16.27 -27.29 10.28
N VAL A 283 17.53 -27.63 9.98
CA VAL A 283 18.37 -28.49 10.84
C VAL A 283 18.92 -27.80 12.11
N GLY A 284 18.50 -26.56 12.40
CA GLY A 284 18.94 -25.77 13.55
C GLY A 284 19.59 -24.43 13.17
N VAL A 285 20.16 -23.76 14.16
CA VAL A 285 20.86 -22.46 14.01
C VAL A 285 22.38 -22.64 14.02
N GLY A 286 23.09 -21.91 13.15
CA GLY A 286 24.54 -22.01 12.99
C GLY A 286 25.24 -20.67 12.75
N GLY A 287 26.51 -20.73 12.34
CA GLY A 287 27.37 -19.57 12.12
C GLY A 287 27.90 -18.95 13.42
N HIS A 288 28.78 -17.95 13.28
CA HIS A 288 29.54 -17.39 14.42
C HIS A 288 28.84 -16.25 15.17
N CYS A 289 27.65 -15.81 14.73
CA CYS A 289 26.96 -14.63 15.29
C CYS A 289 25.65 -14.99 16.01
N ILE A 290 24.71 -15.64 15.32
CA ILE A 290 23.35 -15.88 15.84
C ILE A 290 23.34 -16.73 17.12
N PRO A 291 24.04 -17.89 17.23
CA PRO A 291 24.08 -18.67 18.47
C PRO A 291 25.05 -18.13 19.53
N VAL A 292 25.73 -17.00 19.27
CA VAL A 292 26.81 -16.43 20.10
C VAL A 292 26.38 -15.14 20.80
N ASN A 293 25.74 -14.21 20.07
CA ASN A 293 25.31 -12.92 20.60
C ASN A 293 24.35 -12.97 21.82
N PRO A 294 23.51 -14.00 22.05
CA PRO A 294 22.73 -14.10 23.29
C PRO A 294 23.58 -14.12 24.57
N TYR A 295 24.76 -14.73 24.52
CA TYR A 295 25.70 -14.72 25.66
C TYR A 295 26.33 -13.33 25.87
N TYR A 296 26.44 -12.52 24.82
CA TYR A 296 26.90 -11.13 24.93
C TYR A 296 25.83 -10.26 25.58
N LEU A 297 24.56 -10.43 25.19
CA LEU A 297 23.43 -9.71 25.77
C LEU A 297 23.29 -10.02 27.27
N LEU A 298 23.29 -11.32 27.62
CA LEU A 298 23.13 -11.81 28.99
C LEU A 298 24.35 -11.55 29.89
N SER A 299 25.53 -11.22 29.33
CA SER A 299 26.77 -11.04 30.10
C SER A 299 26.67 -9.94 31.18
N ASN A 300 25.88 -8.90 30.90
CA ASN A 300 25.62 -7.79 31.83
C ASN A 300 24.16 -7.31 31.87
N ASN A 301 23.24 -7.93 31.11
CA ASN A 301 21.80 -7.70 31.21
C ASN A 301 21.09 -8.99 31.69
N PRO A 302 21.12 -9.33 33.00
CA PRO A 302 20.36 -10.46 33.53
C PRO A 302 18.85 -10.19 33.35
N PRO A 303 18.04 -11.20 32.98
CA PRO A 303 16.63 -11.01 32.69
C PRO A 303 15.84 -10.62 33.95
N SER A 304 15.15 -9.47 33.88
CA SER A 304 14.36 -8.90 34.99
C SER A 304 12.92 -9.43 35.07
N LEU A 305 12.54 -10.39 34.22
CA LEU A 305 11.20 -11.00 34.21
C LEU A 305 11.07 -12.03 35.35
N PRO A 306 10.16 -11.84 36.32
CA PRO A 306 9.93 -12.83 37.37
C PRO A 306 9.20 -14.05 36.79
N ASN A 307 9.88 -15.21 36.76
CA ASN A 307 9.35 -16.57 36.51
C ASN A 307 7.98 -16.64 35.81
N ALA A 308 7.93 -16.30 34.52
CA ALA A 308 6.71 -16.44 33.72
C ALA A 308 6.27 -17.91 33.72
N SER A 309 5.11 -18.18 34.32
CA SER A 309 4.76 -19.51 34.84
C SER A 309 4.39 -20.53 33.76
N LEU A 310 5.39 -21.23 33.22
CA LEU A 310 5.23 -22.43 32.38
C LEU A 310 5.89 -23.70 32.95
N THR A 311 6.15 -23.72 34.26
CA THR A 311 6.54 -24.93 34.99
C THR A 311 5.36 -25.89 35.15
N ARG A 312 5.14 -26.78 34.16
CA ARG A 312 4.44 -28.04 34.42
C ARG A 312 5.32 -28.91 35.33
N PRO A 313 4.77 -29.55 36.38
CA PRO A 313 5.51 -30.55 37.13
C PRO A 313 5.93 -31.71 36.22
N GLY A 314 7.23 -32.01 36.16
CA GLY A 314 7.78 -33.18 35.45
C GLY A 314 8.46 -32.94 34.09
N SER A 315 8.31 -31.77 33.46
CA SER A 315 9.05 -31.43 32.23
C SER A 315 10.39 -30.76 32.55
N LYS A 316 11.49 -31.21 31.92
CA LYS A 316 12.78 -30.51 31.94
C LYS A 316 12.58 -29.08 31.41
N GLY A 317 13.05 -28.08 32.15
CA GLY A 317 12.88 -26.67 31.79
C GLY A 317 13.50 -26.33 30.44
N ILE A 318 12.81 -25.48 29.68
CA ILE A 318 13.33 -24.86 28.45
C ILE A 318 13.64 -23.41 28.79
N ASP A 319 14.93 -23.06 28.82
CA ASP A 319 15.37 -21.69 28.97
C ASP A 319 15.08 -20.92 27.67
N LEU A 320 13.92 -20.25 27.63
CA LEU A 320 13.38 -19.52 26.47
C LEU A 320 14.32 -18.45 25.86
N ILE A 321 15.41 -18.10 26.54
CA ILE A 321 16.39 -17.09 26.10
C ILE A 321 17.67 -17.76 25.54
N ALA A 322 17.85 -19.07 25.71
CA ALA A 322 19.02 -19.82 25.25
C ALA A 322 18.67 -21.29 24.88
N PRO A 323 17.94 -21.53 23.77
CA PRO A 323 17.61 -22.88 23.34
C PRO A 323 18.88 -23.71 23.08
N ILE A 324 18.96 -24.87 23.71
CA ILE A 324 20.13 -25.77 23.64
C ILE A 324 20.15 -26.45 22.26
N PRO A 325 21.23 -26.31 21.46
CA PRO A 325 21.33 -27.00 20.17
C PRO A 325 21.28 -28.52 20.35
N ARG A 326 20.26 -29.16 19.77
CA ARG A 326 20.17 -30.62 19.71
C ARG A 326 20.82 -31.12 18.42
N LEU A 327 21.85 -31.94 18.56
CA LEU A 327 22.36 -32.74 17.44
C LEU A 327 21.35 -33.86 17.11
N PRO A 328 21.25 -34.30 15.84
CA PRO A 328 20.28 -35.32 15.44
C PRO A 328 20.57 -36.65 16.14
N VAL A 329 19.55 -37.21 16.79
CA VAL A 329 19.62 -38.50 17.50
C VAL A 329 19.36 -39.63 16.50
N SER A 330 20.21 -40.66 16.53
CA SER A 330 20.03 -41.87 15.72
C SER A 330 18.75 -42.61 16.11
N ILE A 331 17.86 -42.84 15.13
CA ILE A 331 16.60 -43.55 15.34
C ILE A 331 16.89 -45.03 15.68
N SER A 332 16.34 -45.50 16.80
CA SER A 332 16.23 -46.93 17.12
C SER A 332 14.79 -47.25 17.52
N ASN A 333 14.19 -48.26 16.90
CA ASN A 333 12.82 -48.68 17.17
C ASN A 333 12.70 -49.36 18.54
N ASN A 334 11.64 -49.06 19.30
CA ASN A 334 10.71 -50.10 19.75
C ASN A 334 9.42 -49.55 20.39
N THR A 335 8.40 -50.41 20.45
CA THR A 335 7.04 -50.15 20.94
C THR A 335 6.88 -50.47 22.43
N SER A 336 5.97 -49.78 23.15
CA SER A 336 4.79 -50.40 23.81
C SER A 336 4.14 -49.56 24.95
N VAL A 337 2.81 -49.46 24.88
CA VAL A 337 1.80 -49.63 25.96
C VAL A 337 2.03 -49.02 27.38
N GLY A 338 1.23 -47.99 27.73
CA GLY A 338 0.06 -48.22 28.61
C GLY A 338 -0.09 -47.52 29.99
N SER A 339 -1.34 -47.17 30.30
CA SER A 339 -1.99 -46.99 31.64
C SER A 339 -1.91 -45.64 32.39
N ARG A 340 -2.78 -45.48 33.41
CA ARG A 340 -3.15 -44.26 34.18
C ARG A 340 -3.19 -44.53 35.69
N SER A 341 -3.10 -43.50 36.55
CA SER A 341 -3.89 -43.37 37.80
C SER A 341 -3.77 -41.98 38.47
N ASP A 342 -4.64 -41.71 39.46
CA ASP A 342 -5.01 -40.38 40.01
C ASP A 342 -4.45 -40.04 41.42
N SER A 343 -4.82 -38.85 41.94
CA SER A 343 -4.82 -38.36 43.35
C SER A 343 -3.50 -37.81 43.93
N GLY A 344 -3.49 -36.89 44.93
CA GLY A 344 -4.59 -36.11 45.52
C GLY A 344 -4.21 -35.30 46.81
N HIS A 345 -5.16 -34.50 47.33
CA HIS A 345 -5.17 -33.81 48.65
C HIS A 345 -4.33 -32.51 48.88
N SER A 346 -4.51 -31.91 50.07
CA SER A 346 -4.57 -30.44 50.32
C SER A 346 -4.40 -30.03 51.80
N SER A 347 -3.93 -28.82 52.10
CA SER A 347 -4.15 -28.12 53.40
C SER A 347 -3.83 -26.61 53.41
N THR A 348 -4.46 -25.89 54.35
CA THR A 348 -4.40 -24.43 54.71
C THR A 348 -4.37 -24.29 56.26
N PRO A 349 -4.33 -23.12 56.95
CA PRO A 349 -4.41 -21.68 56.58
C PRO A 349 -3.07 -20.92 56.83
N SER A 350 -2.86 -19.72 57.43
CA SER A 350 -3.63 -18.70 58.23
C SER A 350 -2.76 -17.43 58.46
N VAL A 351 -3.20 -16.23 58.92
CA VAL A 351 -4.50 -15.48 59.04
C VAL A 351 -4.15 -14.04 59.53
N ASP A 352 -4.99 -13.01 59.23
CA ASP A 352 -5.02 -11.63 59.80
C ASP A 352 -3.79 -10.68 59.64
N ASN A 353 -3.86 -9.37 59.94
CA ASN A 353 -4.78 -8.26 59.54
C ASN A 353 -4.34 -6.95 60.25
N GLU A 354 -4.26 -5.79 59.57
CA GLU A 354 -4.59 -4.44 60.12
C GLU A 354 -4.45 -3.30 59.08
N ILE A 355 -5.18 -2.19 59.28
CA ILE A 355 -5.28 -1.03 58.35
C ILE A 355 -5.51 0.27 59.14
N THR A 356 -5.16 1.44 58.54
CA THR A 356 -5.55 2.84 58.87
C THR A 356 -4.65 3.63 59.86
N PRO A 357 -4.65 4.99 59.82
CA PRO A 357 -4.90 5.93 58.70
C PRO A 357 -3.82 7.03 58.53
N VAL A 358 -3.99 7.86 57.48
CA VAL A 358 -3.17 9.04 57.12
C VAL A 358 -3.73 10.34 57.75
N PRO A 359 -2.88 11.37 57.96
CA PRO A 359 -3.31 12.75 57.69
C PRO A 359 -2.33 13.58 56.83
N GLN A 360 -2.84 14.06 55.69
CA GLN A 360 -2.51 15.35 55.04
C GLN A 360 -3.31 16.49 55.75
N PRO A 361 -3.40 17.78 55.31
CA PRO A 361 -2.83 18.48 54.15
C PRO A 361 -2.08 19.79 54.52
N SER A 362 -1.46 20.53 53.59
CA SER A 362 -2.04 21.57 52.69
C SER A 362 -0.85 22.40 52.13
N VAL A 363 -0.91 23.20 51.06
CA VAL A 363 -1.88 24.25 50.68
C VAL A 363 -2.15 24.25 49.17
N GLU A 364 -3.38 24.60 48.78
CA GLU A 364 -3.84 24.77 47.40
C GLU A 364 -4.14 26.25 47.08
N SER A 365 -3.95 26.65 45.82
CA SER A 365 -4.60 27.79 45.16
C SER A 365 -4.39 27.64 43.64
N ASP A 366 -5.43 27.46 42.82
CA ASP A 366 -6.31 28.52 42.26
C ASP A 366 -5.58 29.48 41.29
N ASN A 367 -6.09 29.78 40.07
CA ASN A 367 -7.23 29.22 39.32
C ASN A 367 -7.17 29.66 37.82
N ALA A 368 -8.20 29.35 37.02
CA ALA A 368 -8.48 29.77 35.63
C ALA A 368 -7.69 29.06 34.50
N ALA A 369 -8.20 29.17 33.26
CA ALA A 369 -7.89 28.28 32.13
C ALA A 369 -7.83 28.99 30.78
N GLU A 370 -7.06 28.47 29.80
CA GLU A 370 -7.28 28.75 28.37
C GLU A 370 -6.67 27.72 27.37
N PHE A 371 -6.71 28.04 26.08
CA PHE A 371 -6.72 27.19 24.87
C PHE A 371 -5.42 26.44 24.44
N LYS A 372 -5.62 25.17 24.05
CA LYS A 372 -5.24 24.48 22.77
C LYS A 372 -3.79 24.36 22.24
N SER A 373 -3.63 23.25 21.50
CA SER A 373 -2.73 22.96 20.36
C SER A 373 -1.25 22.68 20.62
N ASP A 374 -0.55 21.87 19.82
CA ASP A 374 -0.84 20.57 19.14
C ASP A 374 0.47 20.12 18.48
N GLY A 375 0.84 18.82 18.51
CA GLY A 375 2.24 18.37 18.30
C GLY A 375 2.46 17.11 17.47
N ALA A 376 1.70 16.93 16.39
CA ALA A 376 1.87 15.97 15.28
C ALA A 376 2.69 14.66 15.50
N ASP A 377 1.97 13.54 15.69
CA ASP A 377 2.47 12.19 15.38
C ASP A 377 2.74 12.00 13.87
N GLN A 378 3.75 11.20 13.52
CA GLN A 378 3.95 10.71 12.15
C GLN A 378 3.32 9.32 11.95
N ALA A 379 2.25 9.25 11.15
CA ALA A 379 1.55 8.00 10.84
C ALA A 379 1.85 7.50 9.43
N LYS A 380 2.47 6.31 9.29
CA LYS A 380 2.45 5.54 8.03
C LYS A 380 1.12 4.78 7.85
N PRO A 381 0.71 4.42 6.62
CA PRO A 381 -0.64 3.94 6.33
C PRO A 381 -0.87 2.49 6.79
N LYS A 382 -1.83 2.26 7.69
CA LYS A 382 -2.18 0.91 8.19
C LYS A 382 -3.14 0.15 7.27
N VAL A 383 -2.64 -0.44 6.19
CA VAL A 383 -3.29 -1.61 5.57
C VAL A 383 -2.98 -2.84 6.43
N GLU A 384 -4.01 -3.40 7.07
CA GLU A 384 -3.93 -4.66 7.81
C GLU A 384 -4.60 -5.72 6.95
N THR A 385 -3.79 -6.58 6.32
CA THR A 385 -4.24 -7.69 5.48
C THR A 385 -4.04 -9.02 6.22
N VAL A 386 -4.92 -10.01 5.97
CA VAL A 386 -5.30 -10.95 7.04
C VAL A 386 -5.20 -12.42 6.65
N ALA A 387 -4.14 -13.03 7.16
CA ALA A 387 -3.99 -14.43 7.51
C ALA A 387 -3.03 -14.49 8.73
N GLU A 388 -2.65 -15.64 9.27
CA GLU A 388 -3.59 -16.65 9.76
C GLU A 388 -4.19 -16.24 11.12
N ASP A 389 -5.44 -16.65 11.35
CA ASP A 389 -6.06 -16.95 12.65
C ASP A 389 -7.45 -17.50 12.31
N ASP A 390 -7.54 -18.64 11.63
CA ASP A 390 -8.64 -18.85 10.66
C ASP A 390 -10.05 -18.92 11.31
N VAL A 391 -10.14 -19.41 12.55
CA VAL A 391 -11.36 -19.32 13.37
C VAL A 391 -11.65 -17.86 13.76
N GLY A 392 -10.63 -17.11 14.18
CA GLY A 392 -10.71 -15.68 14.52
C GLY A 392 -11.11 -14.81 13.33
N ASN A 393 -10.55 -15.08 12.14
CA ASN A 393 -10.85 -14.39 10.90
C ASN A 393 -12.25 -14.74 10.39
N ALA A 394 -12.65 -16.02 10.40
CA ALA A 394 -14.03 -16.42 10.13
C ALA A 394 -15.03 -15.76 11.10
N VAL A 395 -14.69 -15.63 12.39
CA VAL A 395 -15.48 -14.90 13.39
C VAL A 395 -15.51 -13.39 13.11
N LEU A 396 -14.41 -12.77 12.72
CA LEU A 396 -14.34 -11.34 12.35
C LEU A 396 -15.11 -11.05 11.06
N LEU A 397 -15.04 -11.93 10.07
CA LEU A 397 -15.76 -11.85 8.79
C LEU A 397 -17.27 -12.07 9.02
N LYS A 398 -17.66 -13.00 9.91
CA LYS A 398 -19.05 -13.22 10.35
C LYS A 398 -19.59 -12.04 11.18
N ARG A 399 -18.81 -11.51 12.12
CA ARG A 399 -19.12 -10.28 12.90
C ARG A 399 -19.20 -9.06 11.98
N GLY A 400 -18.32 -8.96 11.00
CA GLY A 400 -18.26 -7.90 9.99
C GLY A 400 -19.46 -7.90 9.06
N LYS A 401 -19.81 -9.06 8.49
CA LYS A 401 -21.07 -9.27 7.75
C LYS A 401 -22.27 -8.90 8.62
N ARG A 402 -22.36 -9.41 9.86
CA ARG A 402 -23.44 -9.05 10.80
C ARG A 402 -23.49 -7.53 11.06
N LYS A 403 -22.35 -6.86 11.26
CA LYS A 403 -22.26 -5.40 11.46
C LYS A 403 -22.81 -4.63 10.25
N VAL A 404 -22.43 -5.01 9.04
CA VAL A 404 -22.95 -4.38 7.80
C VAL A 404 -24.45 -4.67 7.64
N THR A 405 -24.91 -5.91 7.82
CA THR A 405 -26.33 -6.27 7.71
C THR A 405 -27.18 -5.60 8.80
N THR A 406 -26.66 -5.42 10.02
CA THR A 406 -27.32 -4.60 11.05
C THR A 406 -27.33 -3.11 10.66
N GLN A 407 -26.24 -2.56 10.12
CA GLN A 407 -26.23 -1.18 9.60
C GLN A 407 -27.20 -0.98 8.42
N LYS A 408 -27.36 -1.99 7.55
CA LYS A 408 -28.39 -2.05 6.50
C LYS A 408 -29.77 -1.94 7.10
N TYR A 409 -30.15 -2.83 8.02
CA TYR A 409 -31.48 -2.80 8.62
C TYR A 409 -31.75 -1.53 9.43
N ILE A 410 -30.75 -0.97 10.13
CA ILE A 410 -30.87 0.33 10.82
C ILE A 410 -31.11 1.46 9.81
N LEU A 411 -30.34 1.51 8.71
CA LEU A 411 -30.50 2.54 7.66
C LEU A 411 -31.85 2.40 6.94
N THR A 412 -32.25 1.18 6.57
CA THR A 412 -33.57 0.89 5.98
C THR A 412 -34.70 1.27 6.91
N ALA A 413 -34.63 0.90 8.20
CA ALA A 413 -35.65 1.26 9.18
C ALA A 413 -35.69 2.78 9.43
N GLY A 414 -34.53 3.45 9.48
CA GLY A 414 -34.44 4.91 9.57
C GLY A 414 -35.06 5.62 8.37
N LEU A 415 -34.74 5.18 7.14
CA LEU A 415 -35.34 5.71 5.91
C LEU A 415 -36.86 5.49 5.90
N ILE A 416 -37.34 4.29 6.23
CA ILE A 416 -38.79 4.01 6.32
C ILE A 416 -39.45 4.89 7.39
N ALA A 417 -38.89 4.97 8.60
CA ALA A 417 -39.44 5.75 9.69
C ALA A 417 -39.48 7.26 9.40
N VAL A 418 -38.42 7.81 8.80
CA VAL A 418 -38.37 9.24 8.42
C VAL A 418 -39.34 9.55 7.29
N ASN A 419 -39.42 8.73 6.23
CA ASN A 419 -40.40 8.94 5.17
C ASN A 419 -41.83 8.78 5.71
N PHE A 420 -42.10 7.75 6.51
CA PHE A 420 -43.41 7.54 7.14
C PHE A 420 -43.79 8.71 8.05
N MET A 421 -42.88 9.19 8.90
CA MET A 421 -43.10 10.35 9.77
C MET A 421 -43.48 11.59 8.95
N PHE A 422 -42.72 11.93 7.90
CA PHE A 422 -43.01 13.09 7.08
C PHE A 422 -44.31 12.94 6.24
N ILE A 423 -44.63 11.73 5.74
CA ILE A 423 -45.89 11.44 5.03
C ILE A 423 -47.08 11.55 5.99
N PHE A 424 -47.01 10.88 7.14
CA PHE A 424 -48.06 10.96 8.17
C PHE A 424 -48.27 12.41 8.62
N ALA A 425 -47.19 13.17 8.86
CA ALA A 425 -47.27 14.54 9.30
C ALA A 425 -47.85 15.48 8.21
N SER A 426 -47.52 15.28 6.93
CA SER A 426 -48.12 16.08 5.84
C SER A 426 -49.60 15.73 5.59
N TRP A 427 -50.02 14.50 5.86
CA TRP A 427 -51.42 14.05 5.75
C TRP A 427 -52.28 14.45 6.96
N TYR A 428 -51.73 14.36 8.18
CA TYR A 428 -52.45 14.62 9.43
C TYR A 428 -52.49 16.11 9.79
N TRP A 429 -51.48 16.88 9.37
CA TRP A 429 -51.39 18.33 9.58
C TRP A 429 -51.30 19.13 8.26
N PRO A 430 -52.27 19.01 7.33
CA PRO A 430 -52.22 19.65 6.02
C PRO A 430 -52.19 21.20 6.07
N ARG A 431 -52.67 21.79 7.18
CA ARG A 431 -52.56 23.24 7.45
C ARG A 431 -51.12 23.72 7.67
N TYR A 432 -50.19 22.81 7.98
CA TYR A 432 -48.78 23.10 8.30
C TYR A 432 -47.84 22.78 7.12
N TYR A 433 -48.36 22.77 5.89
CA TYR A 433 -47.61 22.47 4.67
C TYR A 433 -46.28 23.24 4.54
N TYR A 434 -46.22 24.46 5.07
CA TYR A 434 -45.04 25.32 5.07
C TYR A 434 -43.84 24.79 5.88
N ILE A 435 -44.05 23.83 6.81
CA ILE A 435 -42.97 23.15 7.53
C ILE A 435 -42.27 22.14 6.61
N TYR A 436 -43.01 21.50 5.72
CA TYR A 436 -42.52 20.45 4.83
C TYR A 436 -42.09 20.98 3.45
N LEU A 437 -42.66 22.13 3.04
CA LEU A 437 -42.35 22.80 1.78
C LEU A 437 -40.84 23.04 1.54
N PRO A 438 -40.01 23.42 2.53
CA PRO A 438 -38.56 23.51 2.35
C PRO A 438 -37.92 22.19 1.93
N PHE A 439 -38.30 21.06 2.55
CA PHE A 439 -37.72 19.75 2.22
C PHE A 439 -38.07 19.28 0.80
N ILE A 440 -39.23 19.70 0.29
CA ILE A 440 -39.68 19.41 -1.09
C ILE A 440 -39.03 20.38 -2.09
N SER A 441 -38.94 21.68 -1.76
CA SER A 441 -38.50 22.72 -2.69
C SER A 441 -36.98 22.95 -2.72
N PHE A 442 -36.24 22.59 -1.67
CA PHE A 442 -34.80 22.86 -1.55
C PHE A 442 -33.96 22.39 -2.76
N PRO A 443 -34.15 21.19 -3.33
CA PRO A 443 -33.41 20.78 -4.53
C PRO A 443 -33.77 21.61 -5.77
N LEU A 444 -35.04 22.04 -5.90
CA LEU A 444 -35.50 22.88 -7.00
C LEU A 444 -34.98 24.32 -6.86
N VAL A 445 -34.96 24.86 -5.63
CA VAL A 445 -34.39 26.17 -5.31
C VAL A 445 -32.89 26.19 -5.59
N LEU A 446 -32.15 25.14 -5.19
CA LEU A 446 -30.73 25.02 -5.53
C LEU A 446 -30.50 24.88 -7.03
N ASN A 447 -31.35 24.17 -7.78
CA ASN A 447 -31.30 24.15 -9.24
C ASN A 447 -31.54 25.56 -9.84
N CYS A 448 -32.52 26.31 -9.34
CA CYS A 448 -32.75 27.70 -9.77
C CYS A 448 -31.55 28.61 -9.50
N ILE A 449 -30.92 28.47 -8.31
CA ILE A 449 -29.70 29.21 -7.97
C ILE A 449 -28.53 28.80 -8.86
N MET A 450 -28.36 27.50 -9.17
CA MET A 450 -27.33 27.04 -10.12
C MET A 450 -27.57 27.60 -11.53
N ILE A 451 -28.81 27.67 -12.02
CA ILE A 451 -29.14 28.24 -13.33
C ILE A 451 -28.83 29.75 -13.37
N ALA A 452 -29.23 30.49 -12.34
CA ALA A 452 -28.93 31.92 -12.23
C ALA A 452 -27.41 32.17 -12.10
N SER A 453 -26.72 31.36 -11.30
CA SER A 453 -25.27 31.36 -11.14
C SER A 453 -24.56 31.07 -12.48
N ILE A 454 -24.98 30.06 -13.24
CA ILE A 454 -24.44 29.77 -14.58
C ILE A 454 -24.58 30.97 -15.50
N ALA A 455 -25.74 31.64 -15.53
CA ALA A 455 -25.95 32.84 -16.34
C ALA A 455 -25.03 34.00 -15.92
N VAL A 456 -24.91 34.26 -14.61
CA VAL A 456 -24.05 35.31 -14.06
C VAL A 456 -22.57 35.03 -14.30
N PHE A 457 -22.08 33.82 -14.01
CA PHE A 457 -20.69 33.46 -14.24
C PHE A 457 -20.35 33.41 -15.73
N THR A 458 -21.25 32.95 -16.61
CA THR A 458 -21.05 33.03 -18.06
C THR A 458 -20.91 34.48 -18.52
N LEU A 459 -21.74 35.40 -18.03
CA LEU A 459 -21.64 36.83 -18.33
C LEU A 459 -20.33 37.44 -17.82
N ILE A 460 -19.88 37.07 -16.61
CA ILE A 460 -18.60 37.51 -16.04
C ILE A 460 -17.42 37.02 -16.89
N HIS A 461 -17.40 35.74 -17.31
CA HIS A 461 -16.33 35.21 -18.16
C HIS A 461 -16.36 35.80 -19.59
N TRP A 462 -17.52 36.24 -20.08
CA TRP A 462 -17.62 36.95 -21.36
C TRP A 462 -17.05 38.38 -21.31
N VAL A 463 -17.26 39.09 -20.20
CA VAL A 463 -16.71 40.45 -19.98
C VAL A 463 -15.25 40.43 -19.55
N SER A 464 -14.84 39.43 -18.77
CA SER A 464 -13.51 39.28 -18.19
C SER A 464 -13.07 37.80 -18.24
N PRO A 465 -12.61 37.31 -19.40
CA PRO A 465 -12.18 35.92 -19.56
C PRO A 465 -11.00 35.58 -18.64
N GLU A 466 -11.08 34.39 -18.00
CA GLU A 466 -9.98 33.88 -17.18
C GLU A 466 -8.76 33.56 -18.06
N LYS A 467 -7.56 33.96 -17.62
CA LYS A 467 -6.34 33.76 -18.40
C LYS A 467 -5.93 32.28 -18.36
N GLN A 468 -5.89 31.65 -19.53
CA GLN A 468 -5.22 30.36 -19.73
C GLN A 468 -3.70 30.56 -19.68
N ILE A 469 -3.01 29.72 -18.89
CA ILE A 469 -1.56 29.57 -18.88
C ILE A 469 -1.24 28.46 -19.89
N LYS A 470 -0.93 28.85 -21.13
CA LYS A 470 -0.42 27.90 -22.13
C LYS A 470 1.03 27.54 -21.80
N PRO A 471 1.47 26.29 -22.06
CA PRO A 471 2.85 25.89 -21.87
C PRO A 471 3.78 26.56 -22.89
N GLU A 472 5.09 26.55 -22.62
CA GLU A 472 6.12 26.97 -23.59
C GLU A 472 6.48 25.84 -24.58
N SER A 473 6.21 24.58 -24.21
CA SER A 473 6.47 23.37 -25.00
C SER A 473 5.25 22.44 -24.99
N PRO A 474 4.99 21.63 -26.05
CA PRO A 474 3.89 20.66 -26.04
C PRO A 474 3.99 19.66 -24.89
N GLU A 475 2.90 19.43 -24.14
CA GLU A 475 2.86 18.47 -23.04
C GLU A 475 3.09 17.02 -23.49
N ASN A 476 3.76 16.26 -22.61
CA ASN A 476 3.91 14.82 -22.69
C ASN A 476 2.70 14.13 -22.03
N MET A 477 2.05 13.20 -22.74
CA MET A 477 0.82 12.56 -22.25
C MET A 477 0.78 11.05 -22.43
N VAL A 478 0.10 10.34 -21.51
CA VAL A 478 -0.15 8.90 -21.61
C VAL A 478 -1.66 8.66 -21.64
N TYR A 479 -2.11 7.95 -22.68
CA TYR A 479 -3.49 7.47 -22.80
C TYR A 479 -3.62 6.18 -21.99
N VAL A 480 -4.68 6.07 -21.18
CA VAL A 480 -4.83 4.99 -20.19
C VAL A 480 -6.17 4.31 -20.35
N ILE A 481 -6.12 3.01 -20.68
CA ILE A 481 -7.29 2.17 -20.91
C ILE A 481 -7.27 0.97 -19.94
N PRO A 482 -8.15 0.93 -18.93
CA PRO A 482 -8.39 -0.27 -18.15
C PRO A 482 -9.40 -1.17 -18.88
N CYS A 483 -9.01 -2.41 -19.12
CA CYS A 483 -9.86 -3.46 -19.70
C CYS A 483 -10.17 -4.53 -18.65
N TYR A 484 -11.22 -5.30 -18.85
CA TYR A 484 -11.63 -6.41 -17.98
C TYR A 484 -12.32 -7.56 -18.74
N ASN A 485 -13.39 -7.29 -19.51
CA ASN A 485 -14.12 -8.34 -20.23
C ASN A 485 -14.63 -7.92 -21.61
N GLU A 486 -14.11 -6.83 -22.17
CA GLU A 486 -14.58 -6.22 -23.41
C GLU A 486 -14.13 -7.05 -24.63
N THR A 487 -14.91 -6.97 -25.69
CA THR A 487 -14.74 -7.71 -26.93
C THR A 487 -13.65 -7.12 -27.83
N LEU A 488 -13.25 -7.90 -28.83
CA LEU A 488 -12.34 -7.46 -29.90
C LEU A 488 -12.81 -6.16 -30.59
N GLU A 489 -14.12 -5.99 -30.81
CA GLU A 489 -14.65 -4.79 -31.47
C GLU A 489 -14.65 -3.57 -30.55
N GLU A 490 -15.10 -3.71 -29.31
CA GLU A 490 -15.08 -2.64 -28.29
C GLU A 490 -13.65 -2.12 -28.08
N CYS A 491 -12.69 -3.01 -27.81
CA CYS A 491 -11.28 -2.63 -27.65
C CYS A 491 -10.68 -1.98 -28.91
N THR A 492 -11.02 -2.46 -30.12
CA THR A 492 -10.49 -1.88 -31.37
C THR A 492 -11.09 -0.50 -31.66
N ARG A 493 -12.42 -0.33 -31.53
CA ARG A 493 -13.11 0.97 -31.67
C ARG A 493 -12.53 2.01 -30.72
N SER A 494 -12.33 1.61 -29.47
CA SER A 494 -11.71 2.42 -28.41
C SER A 494 -10.29 2.85 -28.77
N LEU A 495 -9.39 1.90 -29.05
CA LEU A 495 -7.98 2.18 -29.41
C LEU A 495 -7.85 3.08 -30.66
N ASP A 496 -8.66 2.83 -31.69
CA ASP A 496 -8.66 3.64 -32.91
C ASP A 496 -9.09 5.09 -32.66
N SER A 497 -10.07 5.31 -31.77
CA SER A 497 -10.52 6.66 -31.41
C SER A 497 -9.42 7.51 -30.75
N LEU A 498 -8.49 6.87 -30.05
CA LEU A 498 -7.32 7.51 -29.45
C LEU A 498 -6.19 7.76 -30.45
N VAL A 499 -5.96 6.84 -31.39
CA VAL A 499 -5.00 7.03 -32.49
C VAL A 499 -5.41 8.20 -33.39
N ASN A 500 -6.72 8.33 -33.67
CA ASN A 500 -7.27 9.31 -34.61
C ASN A 500 -7.43 10.74 -34.03
N GLN A 501 -6.90 11.04 -32.84
CA GLN A 501 -7.01 12.38 -32.22
C GLN A 501 -6.19 13.44 -32.99
N THR A 502 -6.83 14.56 -33.32
CA THR A 502 -6.33 15.63 -34.21
C THR A 502 -5.87 16.89 -33.47
N GLY A 503 -4.85 17.57 -34.02
CA GLY A 503 -4.26 18.76 -33.39
C GLY A 503 -3.26 18.44 -32.29
N LEU A 504 -2.74 17.21 -32.25
CA LEU A 504 -1.80 16.69 -31.25
C LEU A 504 -0.48 16.22 -31.89
N GLU A 505 -0.18 16.66 -33.10
CA GLU A 505 0.94 16.15 -33.92
C GLU A 505 2.29 16.38 -33.24
N ASN A 506 2.43 17.51 -32.55
CA ASN A 506 3.65 17.92 -31.83
C ASN A 506 3.77 17.34 -30.40
N HIS A 507 2.73 16.67 -29.88
CA HIS A 507 2.73 16.11 -28.52
C HIS A 507 3.25 14.67 -28.51
N LYS A 508 4.19 14.37 -27.61
CA LYS A 508 4.64 13.00 -27.35
C LYS A 508 3.52 12.26 -26.61
N LYS A 509 3.12 11.10 -27.13
CA LYS A 509 2.00 10.32 -26.62
C LYS A 509 2.21 8.82 -26.78
N GLY A 510 1.84 8.06 -25.75
CA GLY A 510 1.87 6.60 -25.74
C GLY A 510 0.61 6.02 -25.09
N ILE A 511 0.26 4.78 -25.44
CA ILE A 511 -0.95 4.10 -24.94
C ILE A 511 -0.56 3.06 -23.89
N MET A 512 -1.02 3.23 -22.66
CA MET A 512 -0.89 2.21 -21.60
C MET A 512 -2.22 1.51 -21.37
N VAL A 513 -2.26 0.20 -21.63
CA VAL A 513 -3.46 -0.65 -21.49
C VAL A 513 -3.26 -1.60 -20.32
N ILE A 514 -4.30 -1.84 -19.51
CA ILE A 514 -4.24 -2.78 -18.38
C ILE A 514 -5.50 -3.65 -18.29
N CYS A 515 -5.36 -4.93 -18.66
CA CYS A 515 -6.40 -5.95 -18.55
C CYS A 515 -6.39 -6.58 -17.15
N ASP A 516 -7.50 -6.43 -16.43
CA ASP A 516 -7.65 -6.81 -15.03
C ASP A 516 -8.05 -8.29 -14.85
N GLY A 517 -7.11 -9.19 -15.14
CA GLY A 517 -7.32 -10.64 -15.11
C GLY A 517 -7.61 -11.24 -16.48
N ARG A 518 -7.46 -12.57 -16.59
CA ARG A 518 -7.74 -13.34 -17.82
C ARG A 518 -9.20 -13.80 -17.87
N VAL A 519 -10.12 -12.89 -18.17
CA VAL A 519 -11.58 -13.16 -18.18
C VAL A 519 -12.16 -13.11 -19.60
N ARG A 520 -13.16 -13.97 -19.87
CA ARG A 520 -13.96 -13.96 -21.10
C ARG A 520 -15.35 -13.40 -20.81
N GLY A 521 -15.80 -12.44 -21.62
CA GLY A 521 -17.21 -12.01 -21.64
C GLY A 521 -18.13 -13.06 -22.25
N PRO A 522 -19.46 -12.97 -22.05
CA PRO A 522 -20.41 -13.93 -22.62
C PRO A 522 -20.38 -13.91 -24.16
N GLY A 523 -20.03 -15.05 -24.77
CA GLY A 523 -19.92 -15.19 -26.23
C GLY A 523 -18.52 -14.94 -26.80
N MET A 524 -17.53 -14.56 -25.99
CA MET A 524 -16.14 -14.40 -26.44
C MET A 524 -15.41 -15.75 -26.52
N THR A 525 -14.61 -15.92 -27.57
CA THR A 525 -13.78 -17.11 -27.79
C THR A 525 -12.44 -17.06 -27.05
N LYS A 526 -11.86 -15.87 -26.89
CA LYS A 526 -10.63 -15.61 -26.12
C LYS A 526 -10.90 -14.68 -24.91
N THR A 527 -9.91 -14.44 -24.05
CA THR A 527 -9.99 -13.36 -23.05
C THR A 527 -9.68 -12.00 -23.68
N THR A 528 -10.05 -10.90 -23.03
CA THR A 528 -9.70 -9.55 -23.51
C THR A 528 -8.19 -9.34 -23.60
N GLY A 529 -7.42 -9.89 -22.65
CA GLY A 529 -5.96 -9.88 -22.69
C GLY A 529 -5.36 -10.64 -23.86
N ASP A 530 -5.98 -11.76 -24.26
CA ASP A 530 -5.56 -12.54 -25.44
C ASP A 530 -5.92 -11.78 -26.73
N TYR A 531 -7.14 -11.21 -26.86
CA TYR A 531 -7.50 -10.39 -28.03
C TYR A 531 -6.54 -9.20 -28.21
N LEU A 532 -6.18 -8.52 -27.11
CA LEU A 532 -5.16 -7.47 -27.13
C LEU A 532 -3.80 -8.00 -27.62
N ASN A 533 -3.33 -9.13 -27.08
CA ASN A 533 -1.99 -9.67 -27.34
C ASN A 533 -1.86 -10.55 -28.60
N GLU A 534 -2.94 -10.92 -29.28
CA GLU A 534 -2.92 -11.85 -30.43
C GLU A 534 -3.60 -11.32 -31.69
N ASP A 535 -4.65 -10.50 -31.56
CA ASP A 535 -5.48 -10.05 -32.68
C ASP A 535 -5.38 -8.52 -32.92
N ILE A 536 -5.14 -7.73 -31.88
CA ILE A 536 -5.03 -6.26 -31.95
C ILE A 536 -3.57 -5.81 -32.05
N PHE A 537 -2.72 -6.13 -31.06
CA PHE A 537 -1.33 -5.70 -31.02
C PHE A 537 -0.42 -6.65 -31.80
N LEU A 538 -0.56 -6.68 -33.13
CA LEU A 538 0.19 -7.58 -34.02
C LEU A 538 1.69 -7.25 -34.16
N HIS A 539 2.12 -6.04 -33.77
CA HIS A 539 3.49 -5.54 -33.96
C HIS A 539 4.19 -5.32 -32.61
N GLN A 540 4.45 -6.42 -31.91
CA GLN A 540 5.10 -6.44 -30.59
C GLN A 540 6.63 -6.46 -30.74
N THR A 541 7.31 -5.60 -29.99
CA THR A 541 8.79 -5.61 -29.84
C THR A 541 9.22 -6.52 -28.69
N GLN A 542 8.37 -6.68 -27.67
CA GLN A 542 8.59 -7.57 -26.54
C GLN A 542 7.25 -8.08 -25.97
N ARG A 543 7.21 -9.37 -25.59
CA ARG A 543 6.17 -9.99 -24.77
C ARG A 543 6.85 -10.82 -23.69
N LYS A 544 6.49 -10.65 -22.42
CA LYS A 544 7.19 -11.26 -21.27
C LYS A 544 6.27 -11.43 -20.06
N LYS A 545 6.38 -12.55 -19.34
CA LYS A 545 5.78 -12.72 -18.01
C LYS A 545 6.74 -12.22 -16.92
N ILE A 546 6.20 -11.52 -15.92
CA ILE A 546 6.91 -11.05 -14.72
C ILE A 546 6.15 -11.61 -13.50
N LEU A 547 6.88 -12.26 -12.59
CA LEU A 547 6.34 -12.83 -11.35
C LEU A 547 6.55 -11.85 -10.19
N GLY A 548 5.58 -11.74 -9.28
CA GLY A 548 5.62 -10.77 -8.18
C GLY A 548 5.83 -9.33 -8.67
N ALA A 549 5.18 -8.99 -9.80
CA ALA A 549 5.49 -7.80 -10.58
C ALA A 549 5.10 -6.49 -9.88
N TYR A 550 4.05 -6.53 -9.05
CA TYR A 550 3.70 -5.44 -8.14
C TYR A 550 2.90 -5.95 -6.94
N THR A 551 2.83 -5.13 -5.88
CA THR A 551 1.96 -5.34 -4.73
C THR A 551 0.62 -4.64 -4.97
N ALA A 552 -0.48 -5.40 -4.99
CA ALA A 552 -1.84 -4.90 -5.14
C ALA A 552 -2.29 -4.07 -3.94
N TRP A 553 -3.37 -3.30 -4.12
CA TRP A 553 -4.01 -2.50 -3.06
C TRP A 553 -4.45 -3.30 -1.82
N ASP A 554 -4.66 -4.62 -1.95
CA ASP A 554 -4.96 -5.56 -0.86
C ASP A 554 -3.73 -6.32 -0.32
N GLY A 555 -2.53 -5.88 -0.70
CA GLY A 555 -1.26 -6.47 -0.28
C GLY A 555 -0.85 -7.75 -1.03
N GLN A 556 -1.67 -8.26 -1.96
CA GLN A 556 -1.33 -9.44 -2.74
C GLN A 556 -0.16 -9.16 -3.71
N GLN A 557 0.77 -10.11 -3.85
CA GLN A 557 1.76 -10.08 -4.94
C GLN A 557 1.13 -10.54 -6.25
N MET A 558 1.30 -9.74 -7.31
CA MET A 558 0.58 -9.92 -8.58
C MET A 558 1.52 -10.31 -9.72
N ASP A 559 1.24 -11.46 -10.33
CA ASP A 559 1.86 -11.90 -11.58
C ASP A 559 1.16 -11.26 -12.78
N ILE A 560 1.95 -10.82 -13.76
CA ILE A 560 1.46 -10.18 -14.99
C ILE A 560 2.22 -10.68 -16.22
N GLU A 561 1.55 -10.57 -17.37
CA GLU A 561 2.17 -10.60 -18.68
C GLU A 561 2.19 -9.18 -19.25
N ILE A 562 3.37 -8.71 -19.68
CA ILE A 562 3.53 -7.46 -20.39
C ILE A 562 3.73 -7.70 -21.88
N SER A 563 3.21 -6.81 -22.71
CA SER A 563 3.60 -6.68 -24.12
C SER A 563 3.76 -5.21 -24.50
N LYS A 564 4.67 -4.91 -25.43
CA LYS A 564 4.89 -3.55 -25.93
C LYS A 564 5.32 -3.55 -27.40
N GLY A 565 5.18 -2.40 -28.05
CA GLY A 565 5.45 -2.22 -29.47
C GLY A 565 4.69 -1.03 -30.04
N PHE A 566 4.26 -1.10 -31.29
CA PHE A 566 3.56 0.00 -31.97
C PHE A 566 2.17 -0.40 -32.50
N TYR A 567 1.15 0.39 -32.14
CA TYR A 567 -0.21 0.26 -32.67
C TYR A 567 -0.53 1.47 -33.56
N LYS A 568 -0.71 1.22 -34.86
CA LYS A 568 -1.01 2.25 -35.89
C LYS A 568 -0.07 3.49 -35.83
N GLY A 569 1.18 3.27 -35.44
CA GLY A 569 2.22 4.31 -35.32
C GLY A 569 2.43 4.89 -33.92
N LEU A 570 1.52 4.67 -32.97
CA LEU A 570 1.71 5.07 -31.57
C LEU A 570 2.37 3.94 -30.76
N PRO A 571 3.35 4.23 -29.88
CA PRO A 571 3.91 3.23 -28.98
C PRO A 571 2.88 2.83 -27.93
N PHE A 572 2.78 1.54 -27.63
CA PHE A 572 1.89 1.00 -26.60
C PHE A 572 2.65 0.16 -25.57
N TYR A 573 2.09 0.06 -24.36
CA TYR A 573 2.49 -0.85 -23.30
C TYR A 573 1.23 -1.49 -22.69
N CYS A 574 1.08 -2.79 -22.85
CA CYS A 574 -0.05 -3.57 -22.36
C CYS A 574 0.37 -4.39 -21.14
N ILE A 575 -0.46 -4.37 -20.09
CA ILE A 575 -0.34 -5.20 -18.89
C ILE A 575 -1.56 -6.11 -18.82
N VAL A 576 -1.38 -7.42 -18.90
CA VAL A 576 -2.42 -8.41 -18.62
C VAL A 576 -2.11 -9.03 -17.26
N LYS A 577 -2.92 -8.72 -16.24
CA LYS A 577 -2.81 -9.40 -14.95
C LYS A 577 -3.29 -10.84 -15.11
N ASP A 578 -2.67 -11.78 -14.41
CA ASP A 578 -3.21 -13.14 -14.34
C ASP A 578 -4.45 -13.23 -13.43
N GLN A 579 -4.52 -12.38 -12.39
CA GLN A 579 -5.62 -12.34 -11.43
C GLN A 579 -6.38 -11.01 -11.48
N ASN A 580 -7.69 -11.05 -11.20
CA ASN A 580 -8.53 -9.85 -11.14
C ASN A 580 -8.42 -9.18 -9.76
N GLN A 581 -8.14 -7.87 -9.73
CA GLN A 581 -8.12 -7.04 -8.50
C GLN A 581 -9.02 -5.80 -8.58
N GLY A 582 -9.74 -5.63 -9.68
CA GLY A 582 -10.67 -4.52 -9.94
C GLY A 582 -10.01 -3.36 -10.70
N LYS A 583 -10.82 -2.66 -11.50
CA LYS A 583 -10.46 -1.38 -12.19
C LYS A 583 -9.71 -0.40 -11.28
N ARG A 584 -10.01 -0.36 -9.98
CA ARG A 584 -9.32 0.48 -8.99
C ARG A 584 -7.83 0.16 -8.89
N ASP A 585 -7.48 -1.10 -8.70
CA ASP A 585 -6.10 -1.56 -8.60
C ASP A 585 -5.34 -1.26 -9.90
N SER A 586 -5.98 -1.50 -11.05
CA SER A 586 -5.43 -1.14 -12.37
C SER A 586 -5.14 0.37 -12.51
N LEU A 587 -6.02 1.23 -11.99
CA LEU A 587 -5.80 2.68 -11.98
C LEU A 587 -4.70 3.09 -10.99
N ILE A 588 -4.56 2.40 -9.85
CA ILE A 588 -3.47 2.65 -8.87
C ILE A 588 -2.12 2.31 -9.49
N VAL A 589 -1.99 1.13 -10.12
CA VAL A 589 -0.78 0.69 -10.85
C VAL A 589 -0.31 1.76 -11.83
N ILE A 590 -1.16 2.19 -12.76
CA ILE A 590 -0.74 3.14 -13.79
C ILE A 590 -0.47 4.53 -13.21
N ARG A 591 -1.36 5.07 -12.37
CA ARG A 591 -1.21 6.43 -11.82
C ARG A 591 0.01 6.53 -10.90
N SER A 592 0.31 5.47 -10.15
CA SER A 592 1.51 5.39 -9.31
C SER A 592 2.75 5.37 -10.19
N PHE A 593 2.80 4.51 -11.23
CA PHE A 593 3.95 4.50 -12.14
C PHE A 593 4.23 5.88 -12.76
N LEU A 594 3.24 6.56 -13.33
CA LEU A 594 3.45 7.86 -13.97
C LEU A 594 3.97 8.93 -12.98
N TYR A 595 3.48 8.92 -11.73
CA TYR A 595 3.97 9.81 -10.67
C TYR A 595 5.38 9.46 -10.19
N LYS A 596 5.66 8.16 -9.97
CA LYS A 596 6.99 7.66 -9.57
C LYS A 596 8.03 7.87 -10.68
N PHE A 597 7.62 7.83 -11.95
CA PHE A 597 8.46 8.19 -13.09
C PHE A 597 8.85 9.67 -13.05
N ASN A 598 7.90 10.59 -12.86
CA ASN A 598 8.21 12.02 -12.71
C ASN A 598 9.11 12.31 -11.50
N THR A 599 8.90 11.59 -10.39
CA THR A 599 9.66 11.77 -9.14
C THR A 599 10.90 10.88 -9.03
N ARG A 600 11.31 10.16 -10.09
CA ARG A 600 12.34 9.10 -10.03
C ARG A 600 13.71 9.56 -9.50
N ALA A 601 14.06 10.83 -9.70
CA ALA A 601 15.28 11.44 -9.15
C ALA A 601 15.32 11.49 -7.60
N GLN A 602 14.17 11.34 -6.93
CA GLN A 602 14.06 11.32 -5.47
C GLN A 602 14.13 9.88 -4.88
N ASN A 603 14.22 8.85 -5.74
CA ASN A 603 14.18 7.43 -5.37
C ASN A 603 13.01 7.04 -4.42
N PRO A 604 11.75 7.32 -4.80
CA PRO A 604 10.57 7.15 -3.93
C PRO A 604 10.23 5.68 -3.64
N GLU A 605 9.61 5.40 -2.48
CA GLU A 605 9.01 4.08 -2.17
C GLU A 605 8.03 3.66 -3.28
N SER A 606 8.09 2.40 -3.72
CA SER A 606 7.43 1.88 -4.92
C SER A 606 6.66 0.59 -4.62
N ILE A 607 5.51 0.39 -5.28
CA ILE A 607 4.73 -0.85 -5.23
C ILE A 607 5.17 -1.88 -6.28
N PHE A 608 6.04 -1.51 -7.22
CA PHE A 608 6.47 -2.33 -8.35
C PHE A 608 7.75 -3.10 -8.06
N SER A 609 7.89 -4.29 -8.65
CA SER A 609 9.19 -4.94 -8.77
C SER A 609 10.13 -4.08 -9.62
N ARG A 610 11.43 -4.19 -9.36
CA ARG A 610 12.48 -3.47 -10.10
C ARG A 610 12.39 -3.75 -11.60
N GLU A 611 12.18 -5.01 -11.96
CA GLU A 611 12.03 -5.46 -13.34
C GLU A 611 10.81 -4.83 -14.07
N LEU A 612 9.67 -4.69 -13.38
CA LEU A 612 8.51 -4.02 -13.97
C LEU A 612 8.75 -2.50 -14.09
N LEU A 613 9.29 -1.87 -13.05
CA LEU A 613 9.56 -0.44 -13.04
C LEU A 613 10.57 -0.04 -14.14
N ASP A 614 11.66 -0.80 -14.28
CA ASP A 614 12.67 -0.58 -15.30
C ASP A 614 12.09 -0.78 -16.71
N SER A 615 11.19 -1.76 -16.90
CA SER A 615 10.54 -2.02 -18.20
C SER A 615 9.61 -0.90 -18.64
N MET A 616 8.77 -0.38 -17.73
CA MET A 616 7.86 0.74 -18.00
C MET A 616 8.62 2.07 -18.18
N THR A 617 9.66 2.31 -17.37
CA THR A 617 10.56 3.47 -17.48
C THR A 617 11.27 3.46 -18.83
N SER A 618 11.85 2.32 -19.22
CA SER A 618 12.51 2.12 -20.51
C SER A 618 11.57 2.37 -21.69
N TRP A 619 10.29 1.97 -21.60
CA TRP A 619 9.29 2.28 -22.63
C TRP A 619 9.05 3.79 -22.78
N LEU A 620 8.80 4.52 -21.68
CA LEU A 620 8.61 5.97 -21.73
C LEU A 620 9.82 6.71 -22.31
N GLU A 621 11.04 6.36 -21.88
CA GLU A 621 12.26 7.06 -22.26
C GLU A 621 12.75 6.72 -23.68
N ASN A 622 12.59 5.47 -24.15
CA ASN A 622 13.16 5.01 -25.42
C ASN A 622 12.14 4.92 -26.57
N GLU A 623 10.92 4.45 -26.29
CA GLU A 623 9.89 4.21 -27.31
C GLU A 623 8.95 5.42 -27.45
N VAL A 624 8.49 5.99 -26.33
CA VAL A 624 7.67 7.22 -26.32
C VAL A 624 8.51 8.50 -26.28
N LYS A 625 9.79 8.39 -25.89
CA LYS A 625 10.82 9.45 -25.88
C LYS A 625 10.48 10.64 -24.98
N MET A 626 9.84 10.41 -23.83
CA MET A 626 9.43 11.44 -22.88
C MET A 626 10.13 11.30 -21.53
N ASP A 627 10.68 12.40 -21.04
CA ASP A 627 11.50 12.49 -19.83
C ASP A 627 10.64 12.70 -18.57
N ASN A 628 9.43 13.22 -18.75
CA ASN A 628 8.35 13.40 -17.78
C ASN A 628 6.99 13.12 -18.46
N VAL A 629 5.93 13.00 -17.67
CA VAL A 629 4.53 12.90 -18.13
C VAL A 629 3.71 13.98 -17.45
N ASP A 630 3.15 14.92 -18.20
CA ASP A 630 2.36 16.02 -17.65
C ASP A 630 0.90 15.60 -17.41
N HIS A 631 0.36 14.79 -18.32
CA HIS A 631 -1.06 14.42 -18.35
C HIS A 631 -1.32 12.93 -18.57
N LEU A 632 -2.20 12.36 -17.74
CA LEU A 632 -2.91 11.10 -18.02
C LEU A 632 -4.24 11.45 -18.69
N ILE A 633 -4.55 10.76 -19.79
CA ILE A 633 -5.88 10.77 -20.41
C ILE A 633 -6.55 9.42 -20.11
N GLY A 634 -7.63 9.43 -19.35
CA GLY A 634 -8.39 8.22 -19.00
C GLY A 634 -9.58 8.03 -19.94
N MET A 635 -9.70 6.80 -20.44
CA MET A 635 -10.80 6.33 -21.26
C MET A 635 -11.10 4.87 -20.89
N ASP A 636 -12.37 4.44 -20.99
CA ASP A 636 -12.77 3.06 -20.71
C ASP A 636 -12.77 2.26 -22.02
N ALA A 637 -12.59 0.93 -21.95
CA ALA A 637 -12.43 0.08 -23.14
C ALA A 637 -13.71 -0.10 -23.99
N ASP A 638 -14.85 0.42 -23.52
CA ASP A 638 -16.18 0.47 -24.14
C ASP A 638 -16.55 1.90 -24.62
N THR A 639 -15.56 2.75 -24.87
CA THR A 639 -15.76 4.19 -25.07
C THR A 639 -14.96 4.73 -26.26
N VAL A 640 -15.64 5.45 -27.14
CA VAL A 640 -15.09 6.06 -28.36
C VAL A 640 -14.98 7.58 -28.20
N PHE A 641 -13.78 8.12 -28.35
CA PHE A 641 -13.55 9.57 -28.41
C PHE A 641 -13.87 10.16 -29.79
N GLU A 642 -14.43 11.38 -29.80
CA GLU A 642 -14.47 12.23 -30.99
C GLU A 642 -13.07 12.75 -31.34
N ASP A 643 -12.79 12.99 -32.63
CA ASP A 643 -11.49 13.41 -33.24
C ASP A 643 -10.75 14.57 -32.55
N LYS A 644 -11.40 15.34 -31.68
CA LYS A 644 -10.82 16.49 -30.94
C LYS A 644 -10.97 16.38 -29.43
N CYS A 645 -11.47 15.27 -28.91
CA CYS A 645 -11.78 15.07 -27.49
C CYS A 645 -10.61 15.47 -26.58
N VAL A 646 -9.42 14.91 -26.82
CA VAL A 646 -8.21 15.19 -26.02
C VAL A 646 -7.75 16.64 -26.17
N THR A 647 -7.84 17.19 -27.38
CA THR A 647 -7.48 18.59 -27.68
C THR A 647 -8.41 19.59 -27.01
N GLU A 648 -9.69 19.27 -26.80
CA GLU A 648 -10.63 20.07 -26.01
C GLU A 648 -10.43 19.88 -24.49
N LEU A 649 -10.02 18.69 -24.01
CA LEU A 649 -9.65 18.48 -22.59
C LEU A 649 -8.43 19.33 -22.19
N LEU A 650 -7.41 19.42 -23.05
CA LEU A 650 -6.18 20.19 -22.81
C LEU A 650 -6.46 21.70 -22.68
N LYS A 651 -7.36 22.28 -23.49
CA LYS A 651 -7.72 23.70 -23.37
C LYS A 651 -8.26 24.08 -21.99
N GLU A 652 -8.95 23.17 -21.32
CA GLU A 652 -9.43 23.36 -19.94
C GLU A 652 -8.37 23.03 -18.88
N SER A 653 -7.34 22.22 -19.18
CA SER A 653 -6.23 21.99 -18.23
C SER A 653 -5.32 23.21 -18.09
N TYR A 654 -5.24 24.06 -19.13
CA TYR A 654 -4.46 25.30 -19.14
C TYR A 654 -4.97 26.39 -18.17
N TYR A 655 -6.09 26.21 -17.47
CA TYR A 655 -6.53 27.18 -16.47
C TYR A 655 -5.78 27.03 -15.13
N PRO A 656 -5.46 28.14 -14.42
CA PRO A 656 -4.66 28.11 -13.19
C PRO A 656 -5.20 27.13 -12.14
N ASN A 657 -4.29 26.38 -11.51
CA ASN A 657 -4.56 25.37 -10.47
C ASN A 657 -5.48 24.20 -10.91
N THR A 658 -5.75 24.03 -12.21
CA THR A 658 -6.55 22.90 -12.70
C THR A 658 -5.72 21.62 -12.72
N VAL A 659 -6.11 20.63 -11.90
CA VAL A 659 -5.43 19.33 -11.79
C VAL A 659 -6.20 18.20 -12.49
N GLY A 660 -7.46 18.43 -12.86
CA GLY A 660 -8.25 17.47 -13.62
C GLY A 660 -9.43 18.08 -14.38
N VAL A 661 -9.74 17.49 -15.53
CA VAL A 661 -10.82 17.89 -16.45
C VAL A 661 -11.62 16.64 -16.82
N CYS A 662 -12.94 16.76 -17.02
CA CYS A 662 -13.72 15.71 -17.68
C CYS A 662 -14.42 16.21 -18.94
N GLY A 663 -14.73 15.29 -19.85
CA GLY A 663 -15.48 15.60 -21.05
C GLY A 663 -17.00 15.62 -20.86
N TYR A 664 -17.68 15.72 -22.00
CA TYR A 664 -19.07 15.38 -22.17
C TYR A 664 -19.20 13.90 -22.56
N VAL A 665 -19.79 13.10 -21.68
CA VAL A 665 -20.10 11.69 -21.92
C VAL A 665 -21.50 11.57 -22.54
N ALA A 666 -21.56 11.03 -23.74
CA ALA A 666 -22.76 10.74 -24.50
C ALA A 666 -23.05 9.23 -24.52
N VAL A 667 -24.32 8.88 -24.73
CA VAL A 667 -24.73 7.50 -25.06
C VAL A 667 -24.54 7.28 -26.55
N ASP A 668 -23.91 6.17 -26.94
CA ASP A 668 -23.98 5.73 -28.34
C ASP A 668 -25.32 5.02 -28.62
N PHE A 669 -25.89 5.29 -29.79
CA PHE A 669 -27.16 4.73 -30.27
C PHE A 669 -27.03 4.02 -31.63
N LYS A 670 -25.82 3.93 -32.21
CA LYS A 670 -25.56 3.28 -33.51
C LYS A 670 -26.10 1.85 -33.58
N ASP A 671 -25.89 1.09 -32.51
CA ASP A 671 -26.28 -0.31 -32.39
C ASP A 671 -27.79 -0.52 -32.07
N GLY A 672 -28.64 0.45 -32.44
CA GLY A 672 -30.10 0.32 -32.43
C GLY A 672 -30.77 0.29 -31.06
N ASN A 673 -30.04 0.55 -29.97
CA ASN A 673 -30.49 0.28 -28.60
C ASN A 673 -31.41 1.38 -27.98
N TRP A 674 -32.51 1.71 -28.68
CA TRP A 674 -33.48 2.77 -28.34
C TRP A 674 -34.50 2.35 -27.24
N ASN A 675 -34.04 1.61 -26.23
CA ASN A 675 -34.90 1.19 -25.13
C ASN A 675 -35.24 2.35 -24.16
N LEU A 676 -36.23 2.14 -23.30
CA LEU A 676 -36.74 3.20 -22.40
C LEU A 676 -35.69 3.69 -21.37
N TRP A 677 -34.76 2.82 -20.96
CA TRP A 677 -33.76 3.15 -19.94
C TRP A 677 -32.47 3.78 -20.52
N SER A 678 -32.08 3.47 -21.76
CA SER A 678 -31.00 4.18 -22.47
C SER A 678 -31.40 5.62 -22.82
N ILE A 679 -32.66 5.82 -23.26
CA ILE A 679 -33.24 7.13 -23.52
C ILE A 679 -33.34 7.97 -22.23
N TYR A 680 -33.78 7.38 -21.12
CA TYR A 680 -33.74 8.02 -19.79
C TYR A 680 -32.31 8.38 -19.36
N GLN A 681 -31.37 7.44 -19.48
CA GLN A 681 -29.97 7.61 -19.05
C GLN A 681 -29.26 8.71 -19.85
N SER A 682 -29.50 8.80 -21.17
CA SER A 682 -28.99 9.88 -22.02
C SER A 682 -29.46 11.25 -21.55
N ALA A 683 -30.75 11.42 -21.21
CA ALA A 683 -31.26 12.67 -20.68
C ALA A 683 -30.74 13.00 -19.28
N GLU A 684 -30.65 12.01 -18.38
CA GLU A 684 -30.06 12.19 -17.04
C GLU A 684 -28.58 12.62 -17.12
N TYR A 685 -27.80 11.99 -18.01
CA TYR A 685 -26.41 12.37 -18.30
C TYR A 685 -26.32 13.79 -18.85
N THR A 686 -27.18 14.15 -19.81
CA THR A 686 -27.20 15.49 -20.43
C THR A 686 -27.53 16.56 -19.38
N ILE A 687 -28.57 16.35 -18.57
CA ILE A 687 -28.98 17.25 -17.47
C ILE A 687 -27.87 17.40 -16.42
N ALA A 688 -27.31 16.28 -15.93
CA ALA A 688 -26.28 16.31 -14.90
C ALA A 688 -25.00 17.04 -15.34
N GLN A 689 -24.68 16.96 -16.64
CA GLN A 689 -23.53 17.65 -17.24
C GLN A 689 -23.82 19.14 -17.47
N GLY A 690 -24.89 19.47 -18.20
CA GLY A 690 -25.20 20.85 -18.56
C GLY A 690 -25.71 21.72 -17.40
N LEU A 691 -26.20 21.14 -16.28
CA LEU A 691 -26.52 21.90 -15.06
C LEU A 691 -25.42 21.75 -14.00
N ARG A 692 -25.34 20.59 -13.32
CA ARG A 692 -24.50 20.47 -12.11
C ARG A 692 -23.00 20.56 -12.42
N ARG A 693 -22.49 19.77 -13.37
CA ARG A 693 -21.04 19.81 -13.69
C ARG A 693 -20.63 21.13 -14.32
N LEU A 694 -21.46 21.73 -15.20
CA LEU A 694 -21.22 23.06 -15.73
C LEU A 694 -21.09 24.11 -14.60
N HIS A 695 -22.05 24.15 -13.66
CA HIS A 695 -21.95 25.02 -12.48
C HIS A 695 -20.67 24.76 -11.67
N GLN A 696 -20.38 23.49 -11.39
CA GLN A 696 -19.17 23.11 -10.67
C GLN A 696 -17.88 23.50 -11.41
N SER A 697 -17.89 23.56 -12.74
CA SER A 697 -16.74 23.98 -13.56
C SER A 697 -16.54 25.50 -13.49
N ILE A 698 -17.57 26.29 -13.77
CA ILE A 698 -17.43 27.75 -13.97
C ILE A 698 -17.59 28.60 -12.71
N ALA A 699 -18.38 28.14 -11.72
CA ALA A 699 -18.70 28.93 -10.53
C ALA A 699 -17.85 28.53 -9.30
N THR A 700 -17.72 27.23 -9.01
CA THR A 700 -16.94 26.75 -7.84
C THR A 700 -15.56 26.22 -8.19
N LYS A 701 -15.33 25.77 -9.44
CA LYS A 701 -14.08 25.13 -9.93
C LYS A 701 -13.77 23.83 -9.19
N LYS A 702 -14.83 23.08 -8.87
CA LYS A 702 -14.87 21.88 -8.02
C LYS A 702 -15.77 20.79 -8.62
N VAL A 703 -15.57 20.45 -9.90
CA VAL A 703 -16.27 19.31 -10.54
C VAL A 703 -15.99 18.04 -9.75
N SER A 704 -16.99 17.57 -9.01
CA SER A 704 -16.80 16.57 -7.94
C SER A 704 -16.80 15.12 -8.44
N CYS A 705 -16.72 14.92 -9.76
CA CYS A 705 -16.72 13.61 -10.42
C CYS A 705 -16.21 13.76 -11.86
N LEU A 706 -15.03 13.22 -12.15
CA LEU A 706 -14.46 13.11 -13.50
C LEU A 706 -14.63 11.65 -13.95
N PRO A 707 -15.51 11.31 -14.91
CA PRO A 707 -15.77 9.92 -15.28
C PRO A 707 -14.53 9.22 -15.84
N GLY A 708 -14.33 7.96 -15.47
CA GLY A 708 -13.21 7.14 -15.92
C GLY A 708 -13.08 7.09 -17.44
N CYS A 709 -14.23 7.02 -18.11
CA CYS A 709 -14.38 6.94 -19.55
C CYS A 709 -14.03 8.21 -20.33
N CYS A 710 -13.93 9.39 -19.70
CA CYS A 710 -13.47 10.62 -20.37
C CYS A 710 -12.95 11.65 -19.36
N GLN A 711 -11.68 11.53 -19.02
CA GLN A 711 -10.97 12.40 -18.07
C GLN A 711 -9.55 12.75 -18.55
N LEU A 712 -9.09 13.93 -18.17
CA LEU A 712 -7.68 14.30 -18.13
C LEU A 712 -7.30 14.54 -16.66
N LEU A 713 -6.19 13.98 -16.22
CA LEU A 713 -5.57 14.26 -14.92
C LEU A 713 -4.14 14.78 -15.16
N LYS A 714 -3.76 15.86 -14.48
CA LYS A 714 -2.35 16.24 -14.35
C LYS A 714 -1.63 15.21 -13.48
N ILE A 715 -0.36 14.91 -13.76
CA ILE A 715 0.46 14.08 -12.87
C ILE A 715 1.13 14.99 -11.84
N CYS A 716 0.54 15.06 -10.65
CA CYS A 716 1.01 15.87 -9.53
C CYS A 716 0.59 15.25 -8.19
N ASP A 717 1.12 15.80 -7.10
CA ASP A 717 0.90 15.34 -5.72
C ASP A 717 -0.61 15.25 -5.39
N GLU A 718 -1.43 16.19 -5.86
CA GLU A 718 -2.86 16.21 -5.56
C GLU A 718 -3.66 15.09 -6.23
N THR A 719 -3.19 14.57 -7.36
CA THR A 719 -3.91 13.57 -8.18
C THR A 719 -3.31 12.17 -8.07
N CYS A 720 -1.99 12.06 -8.09
CA CYS A 720 -1.26 10.80 -8.21
C CYS A 720 -0.22 10.60 -7.10
N GLY A 721 -0.01 11.59 -6.23
CA GLY A 721 0.82 11.45 -5.03
C GLY A 721 0.22 10.45 -4.03
N ASP A 722 1.11 9.81 -3.25
CA ASP A 722 0.79 8.63 -2.43
C ASP A 722 -0.38 8.88 -1.45
N LEU A 723 -0.43 10.06 -0.82
CA LEU A 723 -1.48 10.42 0.13
C LEU A 723 -2.90 10.32 -0.46
N VAL A 724 -3.11 10.77 -1.70
CA VAL A 724 -4.42 10.69 -2.36
C VAL A 724 -4.59 9.34 -3.06
N LEU A 725 -3.57 8.85 -3.75
CA LEU A 725 -3.67 7.67 -4.61
C LEU A 725 -3.61 6.34 -3.84
N ILE A 726 -2.65 6.20 -2.92
CA ILE A 726 -2.41 4.97 -2.16
C ILE A 726 -3.24 5.00 -0.86
N ASP A 727 -3.07 6.01 -0.03
CA ASP A 727 -3.59 6.01 1.35
C ASP A 727 -5.11 6.21 1.43
N LEU A 728 -5.65 7.06 0.55
CA LEU A 728 -7.06 7.48 0.57
C LEU A 728 -7.92 6.87 -0.54
N PHE A 729 -7.37 6.63 -1.73
CA PHE A 729 -8.07 6.00 -2.85
C PHE A 729 -7.83 4.49 -2.89
N GLY A 730 -6.57 4.05 -2.71
CA GLY A 730 -6.15 2.66 -2.58
C GLY A 730 -6.47 1.98 -1.24
N TYR A 731 -7.15 2.68 -0.33
CA TYR A 731 -7.57 2.09 0.95
C TYR A 731 -8.43 0.82 0.78
N PHE A 732 -7.87 -0.35 1.11
CA PHE A 732 -8.59 -1.61 1.11
C PHE A 732 -9.53 -1.76 2.34
N PRO A 733 -10.82 -2.11 2.16
CA PRO A 733 -11.82 -2.06 3.22
C PRO A 733 -11.74 -3.24 4.20
N LYS A 734 -11.43 -2.93 5.47
CA LYS A 734 -11.23 -3.95 6.53
C LYS A 734 -12.53 -4.64 6.93
N HIS A 735 -12.43 -5.88 7.40
CA HIS A 735 -13.60 -6.69 7.80
C HIS A 735 -14.48 -6.08 8.90
N MET A 736 -13.99 -5.12 9.68
CA MET A 736 -14.76 -4.39 10.70
C MET A 736 -15.18 -2.96 10.31
N ASP A 737 -14.87 -2.48 9.10
CA ASP A 737 -15.25 -1.14 8.64
C ASP A 737 -16.78 -0.94 8.57
N GLY A 738 -17.23 0.30 8.77
CA GLY A 738 -18.62 0.69 8.58
C GLY A 738 -19.03 0.72 7.10
N MET A 739 -20.31 0.47 6.82
CA MET A 739 -20.87 0.34 5.47
C MET A 739 -20.43 1.46 4.50
N LEU A 740 -20.60 2.73 4.88
CA LEU A 740 -20.29 3.88 4.00
C LEU A 740 -18.85 3.87 3.47
N LYS A 741 -17.89 3.48 4.32
CA LYS A 741 -16.47 3.41 3.94
C LYS A 741 -16.22 2.27 2.94
N ARG A 742 -16.90 1.13 3.10
CA ARG A 742 -16.85 0.01 2.14
C ARG A 742 -17.50 0.39 0.80
N ILE A 743 -18.65 1.07 0.83
CA ILE A 743 -19.32 1.56 -0.39
C ILE A 743 -18.40 2.48 -1.20
N ARG A 744 -17.73 3.45 -0.54
CA ARG A 744 -16.72 4.30 -1.23
C ARG A 744 -15.54 3.48 -1.77
N ALA A 745 -15.13 2.42 -1.07
CA ALA A 745 -14.04 1.54 -1.47
C ALA A 745 -14.39 0.56 -2.62
N THR A 746 -15.67 0.29 -2.92
CA THR A 746 -16.05 -0.77 -3.88
C THR A 746 -17.12 -0.40 -4.92
N ALA A 747 -17.64 0.83 -4.95
CA ALA A 747 -18.77 1.20 -5.81
C ALA A 747 -18.65 2.60 -6.46
N SER A 748 -17.47 3.25 -6.39
CA SER A 748 -17.35 4.66 -6.76
C SER A 748 -15.91 5.11 -6.98
N GLU A 749 -15.19 4.44 -7.86
CA GLU A 749 -13.76 4.65 -8.14
C GLU A 749 -13.49 6.13 -8.49
N ASP A 750 -13.95 6.53 -9.67
CA ASP A 750 -13.78 7.86 -10.25
C ASP A 750 -14.16 8.99 -9.29
N ARG A 751 -15.32 8.86 -8.63
CA ARG A 751 -15.85 9.89 -7.73
C ARG A 751 -15.16 9.90 -6.36
N ASN A 752 -14.78 8.76 -5.80
CA ASN A 752 -14.05 8.70 -4.54
C ASN A 752 -12.66 9.33 -4.69
N HIS A 753 -11.95 9.09 -5.79
CA HIS A 753 -10.66 9.72 -6.06
C HIS A 753 -10.75 11.25 -6.03
N ILE A 754 -11.68 11.82 -6.80
CA ILE A 754 -11.85 13.28 -6.90
C ILE A 754 -12.43 13.89 -5.61
N CYS A 755 -13.32 13.20 -4.90
CA CYS A 755 -13.82 13.69 -3.62
C CYS A 755 -12.74 13.67 -2.53
N GLN A 756 -11.87 12.66 -2.49
CA GLN A 756 -10.73 12.64 -1.55
C GLN A 756 -9.72 13.75 -1.90
N LEU A 757 -9.39 13.94 -3.19
CA LEU A 757 -8.57 15.06 -3.67
C LEU A 757 -9.11 16.42 -3.21
N LEU A 758 -10.38 16.71 -3.47
CA LEU A 758 -10.99 18.02 -3.13
C LEU A 758 -11.21 18.26 -1.63
N VAL A 759 -11.10 17.21 -0.79
CA VAL A 759 -11.12 17.29 0.67
C VAL A 759 -9.71 17.51 1.23
N THR A 760 -8.70 16.83 0.67
CA THR A 760 -7.30 16.91 1.08
C THR A 760 -6.62 18.20 0.60
N PHE A 761 -6.96 18.66 -0.61
CA PHE A 761 -6.32 19.80 -1.28
C PHE A 761 -7.35 20.87 -1.68
N PRO A 762 -7.78 21.76 -0.76
CA PRO A 762 -8.80 22.77 -1.03
C PRO A 762 -8.44 23.79 -2.11
N HIS A 763 -7.16 23.96 -2.47
CA HIS A 763 -6.71 24.84 -3.55
C HIS A 763 -6.90 24.24 -4.96
N ALA A 764 -6.79 22.92 -5.10
CA ALA A 764 -6.78 22.22 -6.38
C ALA A 764 -8.13 22.33 -7.10
N GLN A 765 -8.13 22.66 -8.40
CA GLN A 765 -9.34 22.87 -9.19
C GLN A 765 -9.64 21.71 -10.13
N THR A 766 -10.93 21.44 -10.35
CA THR A 766 -11.40 20.47 -11.34
C THR A 766 -12.50 21.07 -12.22
N ARG A 767 -12.40 20.83 -13.54
CA ARG A 767 -13.22 21.47 -14.60
C ARG A 767 -13.91 20.45 -15.52
N GLN A 768 -14.75 20.95 -16.43
CA GLN A 768 -15.40 20.18 -17.47
C GLN A 768 -15.27 20.85 -18.85
N ALA A 769 -14.74 20.11 -19.83
CA ALA A 769 -14.70 20.48 -21.24
C ALA A 769 -15.94 19.93 -21.96
N LEU A 770 -17.02 20.73 -22.09
CA LEU A 770 -18.25 20.29 -22.78
C LEU A 770 -18.07 20.04 -24.29
N HIS A 771 -16.98 20.54 -24.88
CA HIS A 771 -16.63 20.25 -26.27
C HIS A 771 -15.87 18.93 -26.46
N ALA A 772 -15.25 18.38 -25.41
CA ALA A 772 -14.58 17.08 -25.45
C ALA A 772 -15.62 15.95 -25.36
N ARG A 773 -16.03 15.38 -26.49
CA ARG A 773 -17.08 14.34 -26.50
C ARG A 773 -16.52 12.92 -26.54
N ALA A 774 -17.10 12.07 -25.69
CA ALA A 774 -16.89 10.63 -25.69
C ALA A 774 -18.24 9.92 -25.74
N TYR A 775 -18.34 8.84 -26.51
CA TYR A 775 -19.54 8.02 -26.69
C TYR A 775 -19.31 6.65 -26.05
N THR A 776 -20.19 6.24 -25.15
CA THR A 776 -20.08 4.98 -24.37
C THR A 776 -21.37 4.19 -24.47
N ASP A 777 -21.26 2.87 -24.36
CA ASP A 777 -22.37 1.94 -24.57
C ASP A 777 -23.37 1.88 -23.40
N VAL A 778 -24.60 1.45 -23.72
CA VAL A 778 -25.74 1.46 -22.80
C VAL A 778 -26.25 0.06 -22.45
N PRO A 779 -26.67 -0.18 -21.19
CA PRO A 779 -27.04 -1.51 -20.72
C PRO A 779 -28.20 -2.11 -21.52
N HIS A 780 -27.90 -3.14 -22.32
CA HIS A 780 -28.89 -3.87 -23.14
C HIS A 780 -29.98 -4.59 -22.32
N SER A 781 -29.86 -4.68 -20.99
CA SER A 781 -30.88 -5.30 -20.14
C SER A 781 -31.09 -4.58 -18.81
N TRP A 782 -32.34 -4.63 -18.34
CA TRP A 782 -32.81 -4.06 -17.09
C TRP A 782 -31.98 -4.47 -15.86
N ASN A 783 -31.54 -5.73 -15.78
CA ASN A 783 -30.73 -6.22 -14.67
C ASN A 783 -29.32 -5.61 -14.64
N VAL A 784 -28.73 -5.33 -15.81
CA VAL A 784 -27.44 -4.61 -15.89
C VAL A 784 -27.64 -3.14 -15.54
N PHE A 785 -28.71 -2.51 -16.04
CA PHE A 785 -29.08 -1.13 -15.70
C PHE A 785 -29.25 -0.95 -14.18
N LEU A 786 -30.06 -1.79 -13.50
CA LEU A 786 -30.22 -1.71 -12.04
C LEU A 786 -28.89 -1.95 -11.29
N SER A 787 -28.02 -2.84 -11.78
CA SER A 787 -26.69 -3.10 -11.18
C SER A 787 -25.71 -1.92 -11.34
N GLN A 788 -25.72 -1.25 -12.49
CA GLN A 788 -24.99 0.00 -12.71
C GLN A 788 -25.54 1.12 -11.82
N ARG A 789 -26.86 1.37 -11.87
CA ARG A 789 -27.54 2.39 -11.05
C ARG A 789 -27.34 2.18 -9.54
N ARG A 790 -27.33 0.94 -9.05
CA ARG A 790 -26.98 0.59 -7.65
C ARG A 790 -25.61 1.13 -7.26
N ARG A 791 -24.59 0.91 -8.09
CA ARG A 791 -23.22 1.40 -7.82
C ARG A 791 -23.20 2.92 -7.83
N TRP A 792 -23.72 3.54 -8.89
CA TRP A 792 -23.70 5.00 -9.03
C TRP A 792 -24.48 5.73 -7.93
N THR A 793 -25.65 5.23 -7.48
CA THR A 793 -26.45 5.90 -6.43
C THR A 793 -25.81 5.76 -5.04
N LEU A 794 -25.32 4.57 -4.67
CA LEU A 794 -24.64 4.35 -3.39
C LEU A 794 -23.27 5.07 -3.36
N GLY A 795 -22.54 5.03 -4.46
CA GLY A 795 -21.28 5.74 -4.65
C GLY A 795 -21.41 7.26 -4.63
N ALA A 796 -22.44 7.82 -5.29
CA ALA A 796 -22.77 9.24 -5.23
C ALA A 796 -23.10 9.67 -3.80
N THR A 797 -24.04 8.98 -3.15
CA THR A 797 -24.55 9.35 -1.81
C THR A 797 -23.47 9.23 -0.73
N SER A 798 -22.63 8.19 -0.77
CA SER A 798 -21.54 8.01 0.19
C SER A 798 -20.36 8.98 0.00
N ASN A 799 -20.19 9.54 -1.20
CA ASN A 799 -19.25 10.62 -1.48
C ASN A 799 -19.84 12.02 -1.19
N ASP A 800 -21.12 12.27 -1.47
CA ASP A 800 -21.78 13.51 -1.02
C ASP A 800 -21.82 13.57 0.53
N LEU A 801 -22.00 12.45 1.23
CA LEU A 801 -21.80 12.37 2.70
C LEU A 801 -20.36 12.69 3.15
N LEU A 802 -19.34 12.40 2.34
CA LEU A 802 -17.96 12.79 2.62
C LEU A 802 -17.79 14.31 2.49
N LEU A 803 -18.20 14.87 1.34
CA LEU A 803 -18.10 16.30 1.05
C LEU A 803 -18.85 17.15 2.08
N PHE A 804 -20.10 16.79 2.43
CA PHE A 804 -20.90 17.51 3.42
C PHE A 804 -20.20 17.63 4.78
N CYS A 805 -19.64 16.52 5.28
CA CYS A 805 -18.96 16.45 6.57
C CYS A 805 -17.55 17.06 6.56
N ALA A 806 -16.89 17.15 5.41
CA ALA A 806 -15.56 17.71 5.28
C ALA A 806 -15.56 19.23 5.46
N TRP A 807 -14.98 19.72 6.57
CA TRP A 807 -15.02 21.14 6.89
C TRP A 807 -14.20 22.01 5.94
N ASN A 808 -13.11 21.45 5.39
CA ASN A 808 -12.18 22.12 4.47
C ASN A 808 -12.73 22.25 3.04
N THR A 809 -13.85 21.58 2.71
CA THR A 809 -14.49 21.65 1.40
C THR A 809 -15.28 22.95 1.26
N GLN A 810 -15.27 23.53 0.05
CA GLN A 810 -15.98 24.76 -0.27
C GLN A 810 -17.49 24.65 0.06
N TRP A 811 -18.04 25.69 0.70
CA TRP A 811 -19.33 25.64 1.38
C TRP A 811 -20.55 25.35 0.48
N TRP A 812 -20.53 25.78 -0.79
CA TRP A 812 -21.60 25.52 -1.75
C TRP A 812 -21.65 24.03 -2.11
N GLU A 813 -20.50 23.40 -2.36
CA GLU A 813 -20.44 21.96 -2.63
C GLU A 813 -20.95 21.15 -1.43
N ARG A 814 -20.72 21.61 -0.19
CA ARG A 814 -21.28 21.00 1.03
C ARG A 814 -22.81 21.09 1.08
N ILE A 815 -23.40 22.21 0.66
CA ILE A 815 -24.86 22.41 0.57
C ILE A 815 -25.48 21.55 -0.54
N VAL A 816 -24.87 21.52 -1.73
CA VAL A 816 -25.31 20.66 -2.84
C VAL A 816 -25.21 19.19 -2.45
N ALA A 817 -24.12 18.78 -1.80
CA ALA A 817 -23.94 17.42 -1.29
C ALA A 817 -25.03 17.04 -0.28
N PHE A 818 -25.30 17.89 0.72
CA PHE A 818 -26.42 17.72 1.64
C PHE A 818 -27.76 17.56 0.92
N SER A 819 -28.04 18.39 -0.09
CA SER A 819 -29.27 18.30 -0.88
C SER A 819 -29.42 16.96 -1.59
N ASN A 820 -28.35 16.39 -2.15
CA ASN A 820 -28.43 15.08 -2.82
C ASN A 820 -28.76 13.97 -1.82
N VAL A 821 -28.09 13.97 -0.67
CA VAL A 821 -28.32 12.99 0.41
C VAL A 821 -29.75 13.11 0.95
N LEU A 822 -30.24 14.34 1.13
CA LEU A 822 -31.60 14.62 1.58
C LEU A 822 -32.64 14.15 0.54
N THR A 823 -32.43 14.48 -0.74
CA THR A 823 -33.32 14.07 -1.85
C THR A 823 -33.38 12.55 -1.99
N TRP A 824 -32.23 11.87 -1.94
CA TRP A 824 -32.14 10.42 -1.96
C TRP A 824 -32.86 9.79 -0.76
N SER A 825 -32.70 10.37 0.43
CA SER A 825 -33.30 9.86 1.67
C SER A 825 -34.81 10.08 1.76
N LEU A 826 -35.34 11.13 1.13
CA LEU A 826 -36.75 11.57 1.24
C LEU A 826 -37.59 11.32 -0.03
N ASN A 827 -37.06 10.62 -1.04
CA ASN A 827 -37.69 10.46 -2.35
C ASN A 827 -39.15 9.93 -2.29
N VAL A 828 -39.43 8.98 -1.40
CA VAL A 828 -40.78 8.41 -1.22
C VAL A 828 -41.74 9.44 -0.62
N PHE A 829 -41.29 10.18 0.40
CA PHE A 829 -42.05 11.28 1.00
C PHE A 829 -42.35 12.41 0.00
N VAL A 830 -41.38 12.80 -0.82
CA VAL A 830 -41.56 13.84 -1.84
C VAL A 830 -42.68 13.44 -2.81
N ILE A 831 -42.63 12.23 -3.36
CA ILE A 831 -43.62 11.74 -4.32
C ILE A 831 -45.00 11.58 -3.68
N ALA A 832 -45.09 11.03 -2.47
CA ALA A 832 -46.36 10.93 -1.72
C ALA A 832 -46.96 12.30 -1.37
N SER A 833 -46.12 13.32 -1.19
CA SER A 833 -46.56 14.67 -0.81
C SER A 833 -46.92 15.56 -1.99
N ILE A 834 -46.53 15.23 -3.23
CA ILE A 834 -46.96 15.98 -4.43
C ILE A 834 -48.50 15.99 -4.54
N GLY A 835 -49.16 14.86 -4.30
CA GLY A 835 -50.63 14.78 -4.30
C GLY A 835 -51.28 15.70 -3.27
N CYS A 836 -50.80 15.66 -2.02
CA CYS A 836 -51.30 16.52 -0.94
C CYS A 836 -50.97 18.00 -1.16
N MET A 837 -49.82 18.30 -1.77
CA MET A 837 -49.39 19.64 -2.13
C MET A 837 -50.27 20.24 -3.24
N ILE A 838 -50.70 19.45 -4.23
CA ILE A 838 -51.68 19.89 -5.25
C ILE A 838 -52.99 20.28 -4.56
N VAL A 839 -53.54 19.42 -3.71
CA VAL A 839 -54.80 19.70 -2.96
C VAL A 839 -54.64 20.90 -2.03
N ALA A 840 -53.50 21.04 -1.35
CA ALA A 840 -53.20 22.20 -0.52
C ALA A 840 -53.13 23.48 -1.35
N LEU A 841 -52.39 23.50 -2.46
CA LEU A 841 -52.24 24.67 -3.34
C LEU A 841 -53.59 25.12 -3.92
N MET A 842 -54.50 24.19 -4.25
CA MET A 842 -55.87 24.53 -4.70
C MET A 842 -56.70 25.29 -3.65
N SER A 843 -56.28 25.32 -2.38
CA SER A 843 -56.90 26.11 -1.30
C SER A 843 -56.18 27.44 -1.00
N GLN A 844 -55.04 27.71 -1.63
CA GLN A 844 -54.21 28.89 -1.35
C GLN A 844 -54.48 30.02 -2.37
N PRO A 845 -54.20 31.29 -2.03
CA PRO A 845 -54.37 32.39 -2.98
C PRO A 845 -53.47 32.21 -4.20
N TRP A 846 -54.00 32.55 -5.38
CA TRP A 846 -53.40 32.26 -6.69
C TRP A 846 -51.93 32.71 -6.83
N TRP A 847 -51.54 33.82 -6.20
CA TRP A 847 -50.16 34.33 -6.25
C TRP A 847 -49.16 33.35 -5.63
N LEU A 848 -49.53 32.63 -4.56
CA LEU A 848 -48.66 31.62 -3.93
C LEU A 848 -48.46 30.42 -4.85
N ILE A 849 -49.53 30.00 -5.54
CA ILE A 849 -49.49 28.95 -6.56
C ILE A 849 -48.56 29.37 -7.71
N MET A 850 -48.67 30.61 -8.18
CA MET A 850 -47.81 31.15 -9.24
C MET A 850 -46.34 31.25 -8.81
N CYS A 851 -46.04 31.65 -7.56
CA CYS A 851 -44.67 31.62 -7.03
C CYS A 851 -44.09 30.20 -7.00
N PHE A 852 -44.86 29.21 -6.52
CA PHE A 852 -44.41 27.83 -6.46
C PHE A 852 -44.24 27.21 -7.86
N ALA A 853 -45.20 27.42 -8.76
CA ALA A 853 -45.09 27.03 -10.16
C ALA A 853 -43.91 27.70 -10.87
N GLY A 854 -43.59 28.95 -10.52
CA GLY A 854 -42.39 29.66 -10.97
C GLY A 854 -41.08 28.94 -10.61
N VAL A 855 -40.96 28.46 -9.36
CA VAL A 855 -39.79 27.67 -8.91
C VAL A 855 -39.73 26.30 -9.60
N MET A 856 -40.87 25.69 -9.93
CA MET A 856 -40.91 24.44 -10.69
C MET A 856 -40.58 24.60 -12.18
N ILE A 857 -41.04 25.69 -12.82
CA ILE A 857 -40.91 25.87 -14.26
C ILE A 857 -39.50 26.34 -14.67
N ILE A 858 -38.75 27.03 -13.81
CA ILE A 858 -37.39 27.51 -14.12
C ILE A 858 -36.44 26.36 -14.51
N PRO A 859 -36.29 25.27 -13.71
CA PRO A 859 -35.45 24.14 -14.11
C PRO A 859 -35.98 23.42 -15.36
N LEU A 860 -37.29 23.25 -15.50
CA LEU A 860 -37.89 22.58 -16.65
C LEU A 860 -37.65 23.37 -17.95
N LEU A 861 -37.84 24.69 -17.92
CA LEU A 861 -37.55 25.59 -19.04
C LEU A 861 -36.06 25.59 -19.37
N TYR A 862 -35.18 25.56 -18.35
CA TYR A 862 -33.75 25.42 -18.58
C TYR A 862 -33.39 24.10 -19.26
N TYR A 863 -33.99 22.98 -18.87
CA TYR A 863 -33.77 21.68 -19.55
C TYR A 863 -34.27 21.69 -21.00
N VAL A 864 -35.36 22.40 -21.31
CA VAL A 864 -35.79 22.60 -22.72
C VAL A 864 -34.81 23.50 -23.47
N ILE A 865 -34.29 24.57 -22.83
CA ILE A 865 -33.25 25.44 -23.42
C ILE A 865 -31.94 24.67 -23.65
N MET A 866 -31.57 23.71 -22.81
CA MET A 866 -30.40 22.84 -23.03
C MET A 866 -30.45 22.13 -24.38
N ALA A 867 -31.64 21.80 -24.89
CA ALA A 867 -31.81 21.17 -26.20
C ALA A 867 -31.41 22.08 -27.39
N THR A 868 -31.18 23.38 -27.18
CA THR A 868 -30.76 24.30 -28.26
C THR A 868 -29.24 24.43 -28.39
N TRP A 869 -28.47 24.13 -27.33
CA TRP A 869 -27.03 24.43 -27.27
C TRP A 869 -26.11 23.26 -26.90
N LEU A 870 -26.61 22.19 -26.25
CA LEU A 870 -25.77 21.06 -25.80
C LEU A 870 -25.81 19.81 -26.72
N PRO A 871 -26.97 19.36 -27.24
CA PRO A 871 -27.04 18.38 -28.31
C PRO A 871 -26.85 19.08 -29.67
N ARG A 872 -25.90 18.59 -30.48
CA ARG A 872 -25.46 19.27 -31.69
C ARG A 872 -26.51 19.16 -32.79
N ASP A 873 -26.86 17.94 -33.16
CA ASP A 873 -27.69 17.62 -34.32
C ASP A 873 -29.16 17.38 -33.97
N LEU A 874 -30.05 17.48 -34.97
CA LEU A 874 -31.49 17.28 -34.80
C LEU A 874 -31.84 15.90 -34.19
N VAL A 875 -31.03 14.87 -34.45
CA VAL A 875 -31.20 13.53 -33.88
C VAL A 875 -30.88 13.53 -32.37
N GLU A 876 -29.75 14.09 -31.95
CA GLU A 876 -29.40 14.21 -30.53
C GLU A 876 -30.43 15.07 -29.78
N ARG A 877 -30.95 16.13 -30.42
CA ARG A 877 -32.00 16.99 -29.84
C ARG A 877 -33.33 16.25 -29.68
N ALA A 878 -33.73 15.46 -30.67
CA ALA A 878 -34.94 14.64 -30.58
C ALA A 878 -34.81 13.53 -29.51
N GLN A 879 -33.65 12.85 -29.44
CA GLN A 879 -33.32 11.89 -28.39
C GLN A 879 -33.38 12.54 -26.99
N PHE A 880 -32.76 13.71 -26.83
CA PHE A 880 -32.73 14.42 -25.56
C PHE A 880 -34.12 14.93 -25.14
N LEU A 881 -34.93 15.48 -26.05
CA LEU A 881 -36.29 15.93 -25.74
C LEU A 881 -37.24 14.76 -25.39
N LEU A 882 -37.12 13.63 -26.09
CA LEU A 882 -37.84 12.39 -25.75
C LEU A 882 -37.40 11.86 -24.38
N GLY A 883 -36.10 11.81 -24.13
CA GLY A 883 -35.53 11.42 -22.85
C GLY A 883 -35.88 12.37 -21.70
N LEU A 884 -36.01 13.67 -21.96
CA LEU A 884 -36.46 14.67 -21.00
C LEU A 884 -37.93 14.42 -20.60
N ALA A 885 -38.80 14.07 -21.54
CA ALA A 885 -40.17 13.66 -21.23
C ALA A 885 -40.19 12.39 -20.36
N VAL A 886 -39.41 11.36 -20.70
CA VAL A 886 -39.27 10.13 -19.89
C VAL A 886 -38.69 10.45 -18.49
N PHE A 887 -37.71 11.35 -18.41
CA PHE A 887 -37.10 11.79 -17.16
C PHE A 887 -38.11 12.50 -16.24
N VAL A 888 -38.91 13.43 -16.78
CA VAL A 888 -39.92 14.18 -16.02
C VAL A 888 -41.07 13.29 -15.54
N PHE A 889 -41.61 12.43 -16.40
CA PHE A 889 -42.79 11.62 -16.05
C PHE A 889 -42.47 10.30 -15.34
N LEU A 890 -41.40 9.60 -15.74
CA LEU A 890 -41.06 8.26 -15.22
C LEU A 890 -39.91 8.30 -14.20
N GLY A 891 -39.02 9.30 -14.27
CA GLY A 891 -37.87 9.45 -13.37
C GLY A 891 -38.18 9.37 -11.88
N PRO A 892 -39.26 9.99 -11.35
CA PRO A 892 -39.63 9.85 -9.93
C PRO A 892 -39.83 8.38 -9.50
N PHE A 893 -40.61 7.62 -10.28
CA PHE A 893 -40.86 6.20 -10.04
C PHE A 893 -39.60 5.34 -10.22
N LEU A 894 -38.82 5.64 -11.26
CA LEU A 894 -37.56 4.94 -11.55
C LEU A 894 -36.53 5.14 -10.43
N ASN A 895 -36.46 6.35 -9.86
CA ASN A 895 -35.59 6.65 -8.74
C ASN A 895 -36.06 6.00 -7.43
N ILE A 896 -37.37 5.80 -7.20
CA ILE A 896 -37.85 4.92 -6.11
C ILE A 896 -37.37 3.49 -6.35
N ALA A 897 -37.57 2.93 -7.56
CA ALA A 897 -37.19 1.55 -7.87
C ALA A 897 -35.68 1.31 -7.70
N VAL A 898 -34.85 2.24 -8.18
CA VAL A 898 -33.38 2.23 -8.00
C VAL A 898 -32.99 2.38 -6.53
N MET A 899 -33.63 3.28 -5.77
CA MET A 899 -33.36 3.46 -4.34
C MET A 899 -33.70 2.19 -3.55
N LEU A 900 -34.88 1.59 -3.76
CA LEU A 900 -35.28 0.34 -3.11
C LEU A 900 -34.33 -0.80 -3.48
N TYR A 901 -34.02 -0.99 -4.77
CA TYR A 901 -33.07 -2.00 -5.21
C TYR A 901 -31.67 -1.80 -4.59
N ALA A 902 -31.22 -0.55 -4.49
CA ALA A 902 -29.94 -0.21 -3.88
C ALA A 902 -29.91 -0.51 -2.38
N VAL A 903 -30.95 -0.11 -1.63
CA VAL A 903 -31.08 -0.39 -0.18
C VAL A 903 -31.22 -1.89 0.10
N VAL A 904 -31.93 -2.64 -0.74
CA VAL A 904 -32.03 -4.11 -0.64
C VAL A 904 -30.68 -4.81 -0.91
N ASN A 905 -29.78 -4.20 -1.68
CA ASN A 905 -28.52 -4.80 -2.11
C ASN A 905 -27.24 -4.09 -1.61
N MET A 906 -27.32 -3.15 -0.66
CA MET A 906 -26.18 -2.33 -0.21
C MET A 906 -25.09 -3.06 0.59
N ASP A 907 -25.37 -4.29 1.05
CA ASP A 907 -24.41 -5.21 1.67
C ASP A 907 -23.78 -6.18 0.66
N ASN A 908 -24.23 -6.18 -0.60
CA ASN A 908 -23.66 -6.97 -1.68
C ASN A 908 -22.47 -6.24 -2.32
N PHE A 909 -21.33 -6.26 -1.62
CA PHE A 909 -20.02 -5.83 -2.14
C PHE A 909 -19.40 -6.82 -3.15
N GLY A 910 -20.13 -7.86 -3.56
CA GLY A 910 -19.71 -8.72 -4.66
C GLY A 910 -19.70 -7.93 -5.97
N TRP A 911 -18.53 -7.88 -6.62
CA TRP A 911 -18.42 -7.39 -8.00
C TRP A 911 -19.36 -8.19 -8.92
N GLY A 912 -20.04 -7.49 -9.84
CA GLY A 912 -21.00 -8.11 -10.74
C GLY A 912 -20.31 -8.99 -11.78
N LYS A 913 -20.60 -10.30 -11.79
CA LYS A 913 -19.96 -11.36 -12.62
C LYS A 913 -18.48 -11.66 -12.30
N THR A 914 -17.73 -10.77 -11.68
CA THR A 914 -16.25 -10.84 -11.48
C THR A 914 -15.74 -11.85 -10.43
N ARG A 915 -16.47 -12.93 -10.16
CA ARG A 915 -15.95 -14.09 -9.39
C ARG A 915 -16.34 -15.45 -9.99
N LYS A 916 -16.72 -15.48 -11.28
CA LYS A 916 -16.58 -16.69 -12.11
C LYS A 916 -15.28 -16.59 -12.90
N VAL A 917 -14.18 -16.90 -12.22
CA VAL A 917 -13.06 -17.55 -12.92
C VAL A 917 -13.61 -18.88 -13.41
N ILE A 918 -13.56 -19.10 -14.72
CA ILE A 918 -13.88 -20.40 -15.30
C ILE A 918 -12.57 -21.19 -15.25
N THR A 919 -12.55 -22.21 -14.38
CA THR A 919 -11.64 -23.35 -14.52
C THR A 919 -11.82 -23.93 -15.91
N ASP A 920 -10.73 -24.32 -16.59
CA ASP A 920 -10.82 -24.92 -17.92
C ASP A 920 -11.87 -26.04 -17.99
N ASP A 921 -12.60 -26.13 -19.10
CA ASP A 921 -13.57 -27.19 -19.38
C ASP A 921 -12.85 -28.53 -19.69
N SER A 922 -12.06 -29.02 -18.73
CA SER A 922 -11.26 -30.25 -18.84
C SER A 922 -12.11 -31.51 -18.58
N GLU A 923 -13.00 -31.82 -19.52
CA GLU A 923 -13.63 -33.12 -19.87
C GLU A 923 -14.31 -34.02 -18.78
N GLU A 924 -14.20 -33.78 -17.48
CA GLU A 924 -14.63 -34.76 -16.45
C GLU A 924 -16.16 -34.88 -16.24
N GLU A 925 -16.97 -33.86 -16.55
CA GLU A 925 -18.44 -33.89 -16.37
C GLU A 925 -19.19 -34.92 -17.24
N LYS A 926 -18.49 -35.70 -18.09
CA LYS A 926 -19.09 -36.83 -18.83
C LYS A 926 -18.91 -38.21 -18.17
N SER A 927 -18.23 -38.32 -17.03
CA SER A 927 -18.04 -39.61 -16.33
C SER A 927 -19.06 -39.88 -15.20
N SER A 928 -19.53 -38.84 -14.50
CA SER A 928 -20.22 -38.94 -13.21
C SER A 928 -21.71 -39.31 -13.24
N GLN A 929 -22.27 -39.77 -14.37
CA GLN A 929 -23.62 -40.36 -14.44
C GLN A 929 -23.60 -41.90 -14.52
N LYS A 930 -22.99 -42.58 -13.53
CA LYS A 930 -23.08 -44.06 -13.43
C LYS A 930 -22.83 -44.62 -12.02
N LYS A 931 -23.94 -44.82 -11.27
CA LYS A 931 -23.99 -45.45 -9.93
C LYS A 931 -23.30 -44.57 -8.85
N VAL A 932 -23.57 -44.71 -7.55
CA VAL A 932 -24.28 -45.77 -6.81
C VAL A 932 -25.35 -45.17 -5.89
N VAL A 933 -26.58 -45.70 -5.96
CA VAL A 933 -27.48 -45.79 -4.80
C VAL A 933 -27.77 -47.28 -4.61
N VAL A 934 -27.20 -47.89 -3.57
CA VAL A 934 -27.66 -49.19 -3.10
C VAL A 934 -28.90 -48.93 -2.26
N SER A 935 -30.00 -49.58 -2.64
CA SER A 935 -31.21 -49.63 -1.84
C SER A 935 -30.98 -50.43 -0.58
N ASP A 936 -31.33 -49.87 0.57
CA ASP A 936 -31.74 -50.68 1.72
C ASP A 936 -33.27 -50.80 1.75
N SER A 937 -33.78 -51.85 2.38
CA SER A 937 -35.10 -52.41 2.04
C SER A 937 -36.30 -51.82 2.81
N SER A 938 -37.45 -51.67 2.12
CA SER A 938 -38.71 -52.41 2.37
C SER A 938 -40.02 -51.62 2.10
N SER A 939 -40.98 -52.27 1.41
CA SER A 939 -42.44 -51.95 1.36
C SER A 939 -42.89 -50.59 0.75
N THR A 940 -44.07 -50.41 0.14
CA THR A 940 -45.07 -51.30 -0.51
C THR A 940 -45.94 -50.49 -1.48
N GLU A 941 -46.29 -51.07 -2.64
CA GLU A 941 -47.40 -50.74 -3.58
C GLU A 941 -47.59 -49.31 -4.17
N PRO A 942 -47.99 -49.18 -5.46
CA PRO A 942 -48.26 -47.89 -6.10
C PRO A 942 -49.76 -47.56 -6.29
N LYS A 943 -50.14 -46.28 -6.07
CA LYS A 943 -51.39 -45.65 -6.57
C LYS A 943 -51.05 -44.22 -7.07
N VAL A 944 -51.21 -43.82 -8.34
CA VAL A 944 -52.35 -43.83 -9.30
C VAL A 944 -53.13 -42.50 -9.28
N LYS A 945 -53.04 -41.74 -10.39
CA LYS A 945 -53.88 -40.57 -10.80
C LYS A 945 -53.76 -39.29 -9.91
N THR A 946 -54.06 -38.07 -10.36
CA THR A 946 -54.42 -37.52 -11.70
C THR A 946 -53.98 -36.05 -11.86
N ALA A 947 -53.59 -35.70 -13.09
CA ALA A 947 -53.88 -34.50 -13.90
C ALA A 947 -54.34 -33.13 -13.30
N THR A 948 -53.96 -32.09 -14.08
CA THR A 948 -54.62 -30.78 -14.35
C THR A 948 -54.57 -29.64 -13.32
N ALA A 949 -53.96 -28.54 -13.80
CA ALA A 949 -54.33 -27.12 -13.65
C ALA A 949 -54.70 -26.54 -12.26
N VAL A 950 -53.93 -25.55 -11.81
CA VAL A 950 -54.09 -24.13 -12.22
C VAL A 950 -52.72 -23.58 -12.62
#